data_AF-A0A9P7B9W2-F1
#
_entry.id   AF-A0A9P7B9W2-F1
#
_cell.length_a   1.000
_cell.length_b   1.000
_cell.length_c   1.000
_cell.angle_alpha   90.00
_cell.angle_beta   90.00
_cell.angle_gamma   90.00
#
_symmetry.space_group_name_H-M   'P 1'
#
loop_
_entity.id
_entity.type
_entity.pdbx_description
1 polymer ?
#
loop_
_entity_poly.entity_id
_entity_poly.type
_entity_poly.pdbx_seq_one_letter_code
_entity_poly.pdbx_strand_id
1 'polypeptide(L)'
;MSFIWGKSKESSKSKSKVSLPNGSNPQILKRENSQTNGDATKKKLGPSTLDEFPRILERRFGESLGFRNRILSDLSMSERPGLGLPDMIHMTLHDTYHDEEIGEYFYITGIDVSSVSMPIAFLKMLKLNQLHSPGDNIATYCCNNIFSKIDIRIRYETDGSVQVRAYDCLEQKILDTIDENIWEETFICCCMRSLITNKDPERKLPGLVEYPLAINNASLSGAKRVVRQFCKFLPRCLESGWDTTQHMLPTIFQNYLMRSLLTFLSVSPNLVDYALIILKELYQSDKENDLFYKIALIAILEQYDERDNELIKALHETLQPLMGVLQTMEQDDPRTPQILNCVSGLLNIQAKFLIKRGDYGLALSVSKASTELALDSPASWYYLAKCYIHTNEYNKALLAINSMPNLPTVDQDKKMISTRPTLYNYYTRPLGSKIRNDVDIDSNEFNNLVSTMKNWKDDEVRDIIFGRIAMPNKSTDGYIDFIWDKSCAEIGPIYGPQACNLINFVSPQEVQSIGDLDLLAKNTVAKQYGWFQRKAVQLLMELISRIGWNGLLKLRGEVFVMESEFMEHGGSPNLSNKDIPKEVREKRITERWLDQLFLDIYDDLKLSRGLLENNEAKYSGLEWELLGLTMLRAWQWDDAIACLRTSMITRFDYISCKTLLDLFMDYNPDGGEIIDLEFVLELVVQKISYEKRFYDSFQILNLQVLFKLCAVLAVDGVKSRIAALSYTDRSFLTVTDRMLGWVDIMTKE
;
A
#
# COMPACT_ATOMS: atom_id res chain seq x y z
N MET A 1 49.06 -21.27 -18.53
CA MET A 1 49.97 -22.23 -19.21
C MET A 1 49.63 -23.64 -18.74
N SER A 2 49.95 -24.64 -19.55
CA SER A 2 49.46 -26.03 -19.48
C SER A 2 50.34 -27.00 -18.67
N PHE A 3 49.97 -28.30 -18.74
CA PHE A 3 50.63 -29.53 -18.24
C PHE A 3 50.16 -30.02 -16.85
N ILE A 4 49.54 -31.19 -16.60
CA ILE A 4 49.32 -32.52 -17.23
C ILE A 4 49.94 -33.65 -16.36
N TRP A 5 49.04 -34.39 -15.68
CA TRP A 5 48.97 -35.85 -15.38
C TRP A 5 50.19 -36.69 -14.93
N GLY A 6 49.93 -37.64 -14.00
CA GLY A 6 50.76 -38.81 -13.72
C GLY A 6 50.03 -39.96 -12.97
N LYS A 7 50.29 -41.22 -13.34
CA LYS A 7 49.57 -42.46 -12.94
C LYS A 7 50.54 -43.66 -12.86
N SER A 8 50.33 -44.76 -12.11
CA SER A 8 49.41 -45.12 -11.00
C SER A 8 49.72 -46.57 -10.50
N LYS A 9 48.89 -47.10 -9.57
CA LYS A 9 48.50 -48.53 -9.38
C LYS A 9 49.31 -49.53 -8.51
N GLU A 10 48.54 -50.51 -7.99
CA GLU A 10 48.85 -51.89 -7.50
C GLU A 10 49.54 -52.12 -6.12
N SER A 11 49.31 -53.23 -5.37
CA SER A 11 48.11 -54.10 -5.22
C SER A 11 48.13 -55.07 -4.00
N SER A 12 46.97 -55.25 -3.34
CA SER A 12 46.41 -56.52 -2.77
C SER A 12 46.96 -57.26 -1.50
N LYS A 13 45.98 -57.84 -0.74
CA LYS A 13 46.03 -59.03 0.20
C LYS A 13 46.71 -58.90 1.59
N SER A 14 46.32 -59.62 2.67
CA SER A 14 45.04 -60.29 3.05
C SER A 14 45.02 -60.89 4.49
N LYS A 15 43.85 -60.78 5.19
CA LYS A 15 43.17 -61.77 6.08
C LYS A 15 43.62 -62.13 7.54
N SER A 16 42.58 -62.55 8.29
CA SER A 16 42.43 -63.26 9.61
C SER A 16 42.71 -62.49 10.91
N LYS A 17 41.84 -62.39 11.94
CA LYS A 17 40.66 -63.13 12.55
C LYS A 17 40.98 -64.17 13.64
N VAL A 18 40.00 -64.34 14.58
CA VAL A 18 39.78 -65.39 15.61
C VAL A 18 40.33 -65.08 17.02
N SER A 19 39.69 -65.40 18.16
CA SER A 19 38.35 -64.99 18.70
C SER A 19 38.08 -65.61 20.10
N LEU A 20 37.53 -64.81 21.05
CA LEU A 20 36.59 -65.13 22.18
C LEU A 20 36.75 -66.40 23.07
N PRO A 21 36.26 -66.33 24.32
CA PRO A 21 35.08 -67.13 24.66
C PRO A 21 33.97 -66.41 25.47
N ASN A 22 32.82 -67.10 25.64
CA ASN A 22 31.50 -66.57 26.04
C ASN A 22 31.02 -67.02 27.45
N GLY A 23 29.94 -66.39 27.93
CA GLY A 23 28.93 -67.01 28.83
C GLY A 23 28.47 -66.07 29.96
N SER A 24 27.18 -65.85 30.25
CA SER A 24 25.94 -66.56 29.84
C SER A 24 24.70 -65.66 29.72
N ASN A 25 23.76 -66.06 28.84
CA ASN A 25 22.43 -65.49 28.56
C ASN A 25 21.34 -66.45 29.16
N PRO A 26 19.99 -66.40 28.90
CA PRO A 26 19.20 -65.59 27.95
C PRO A 26 17.84 -65.00 28.47
N GLN A 27 17.20 -64.09 27.71
CA GLN A 27 15.90 -64.35 27.02
C GLN A 27 15.39 -63.18 26.13
N ILE A 28 15.16 -63.51 24.86
CA ILE A 28 14.07 -63.09 23.95
C ILE A 28 13.86 -61.57 23.67
N LEU A 29 14.32 -61.15 22.48
CA LEU A 29 13.71 -60.08 21.67
C LEU A 29 13.57 -60.59 20.23
N LYS A 30 12.33 -60.71 19.73
CA LYS A 30 12.03 -61.08 18.34
C LYS A 30 11.84 -59.83 17.47
N ARG A 31 12.34 -59.90 16.23
CA ARG A 31 11.83 -59.09 15.10
C ARG A 31 10.64 -59.81 14.48
N GLU A 32 9.63 -59.06 14.07
CA GLU A 32 8.75 -59.43 12.97
C GLU A 32 8.29 -58.16 12.23
N ASN A 33 7.98 -58.29 10.95
CA ASN A 33 7.65 -57.16 10.07
C ASN A 33 6.19 -56.74 10.24
N SER A 34 5.90 -55.44 10.18
CA SER A 34 4.59 -54.93 9.79
C SER A 34 4.73 -53.70 8.91
N GLN A 35 4.07 -53.73 7.75
CA GLN A 35 3.99 -52.60 6.83
C GLN A 35 3.31 -51.41 7.52
N THR A 36 3.98 -50.27 7.64
CA THR A 36 3.27 -49.00 7.85
C THR A 36 2.86 -48.47 6.49
N ASN A 37 1.58 -48.67 6.15
CA ASN A 37 0.96 -48.02 4.99
C ASN A 37 1.24 -46.51 5.03
N GLY A 38 1.47 -45.93 3.86
CA GLY A 38 1.62 -44.49 3.75
C GLY A 38 0.31 -43.81 4.10
N ASP A 39 0.36 -42.88 5.06
CA ASP A 39 -0.67 -41.85 5.19
C ASP A 39 0.03 -40.49 5.11
N ALA A 40 0.12 -39.98 3.87
CA ALA A 40 0.61 -38.64 3.59
C ALA A 40 -0.47 -37.63 4.02
N THR A 41 -0.60 -37.46 5.34
CA THR A 41 -1.49 -36.47 5.94
C THR A 41 -1.04 -35.08 5.52
N LYS A 42 -1.67 -34.58 4.45
CA LYS A 42 -1.60 -33.18 4.05
C LYS A 42 -1.85 -32.33 5.29
N LYS A 43 -0.83 -31.63 5.79
CA LYS A 43 -1.01 -30.54 6.74
C LYS A 43 -1.82 -29.45 6.05
N LYS A 44 -3.15 -29.52 6.17
CA LYS A 44 -4.01 -28.33 6.06
C LYS A 44 -3.46 -27.30 7.04
N LEU A 45 -3.56 -26.01 6.69
CA LEU A 45 -3.37 -24.93 7.65
C LEU A 45 -4.19 -25.25 8.91
N GLY A 46 -3.52 -25.34 10.06
CA GLY A 46 -4.23 -25.30 11.33
C GLY A 46 -4.86 -23.92 11.52
N PRO A 47 -5.96 -23.80 12.27
CA PRO A 47 -6.45 -22.49 12.67
C PRO A 47 -5.37 -21.79 13.48
N SER A 48 -5.05 -20.53 13.14
CA SER A 48 -4.20 -19.68 13.98
C SER A 48 -4.78 -19.61 15.39
N THR A 49 -3.92 -19.78 16.38
CA THR A 49 -4.30 -19.67 17.79
C THR A 49 -4.67 -18.22 18.12
N LEU A 50 -5.54 -17.99 19.11
CA LEU A 50 -5.91 -16.62 19.54
C LEU A 50 -4.66 -15.83 19.95
N ASP A 51 -3.68 -16.52 20.52
CA ASP A 51 -2.31 -16.07 20.84
C ASP A 51 -1.51 -15.48 19.66
N GLU A 52 -2.01 -15.51 18.42
CA GLU A 52 -1.33 -14.93 17.24
C GLU A 52 -1.86 -13.56 16.83
N PHE A 53 -3.02 -13.13 17.34
CA PHE A 53 -3.60 -11.82 17.01
C PHE A 53 -3.22 -10.75 18.04
N PRO A 54 -3.14 -9.47 17.66
CA PRO A 54 -2.96 -8.39 18.62
C PRO A 54 -4.17 -8.21 19.56
N ARG A 55 -3.94 -7.52 20.69
CA ARG A 55 -4.97 -7.09 21.65
C ARG A 55 -4.77 -5.64 22.03
N ILE A 56 -5.75 -4.79 21.77
CA ILE A 56 -5.84 -3.45 22.32
C ILE A 56 -6.73 -3.51 23.56
N LEU A 57 -6.24 -3.03 24.69
CA LEU A 57 -7.00 -2.96 25.95
C LEU A 57 -7.83 -1.67 26.00
N GLU A 58 -9.16 -1.80 26.10
CA GLU A 58 -10.05 -0.66 26.38
C GLU A 58 -9.71 -0.05 27.75
N ARG A 59 -9.73 1.29 27.86
CA ARG A 59 -9.62 1.99 29.17
C ARG A 59 -10.94 1.99 29.94
N ARG A 60 -12.05 1.81 29.21
CA ARG A 60 -13.41 1.67 29.72
C ARG A 60 -14.17 0.73 28.80
N PHE A 61 -14.86 -0.24 29.36
CA PHE A 61 -15.62 -1.22 28.59
C PHE A 61 -16.60 -0.55 27.59
N GLY A 62 -16.55 -1.01 26.34
CA GLY A 62 -17.39 -0.54 25.24
C GLY A 62 -16.94 0.78 24.58
N GLU A 63 -15.85 1.40 25.03
CA GLU A 63 -15.40 2.68 24.47
C GLU A 63 -15.02 2.60 22.98
N SER A 64 -14.47 1.48 22.51
CA SER A 64 -14.08 1.25 21.11
C SER A 64 -15.29 1.31 20.16
N LEU A 65 -16.40 0.67 20.54
CA LEU A 65 -17.67 0.75 19.82
C LEU A 65 -18.24 2.17 19.86
N GLY A 66 -18.11 2.86 21.00
CA GLY A 66 -18.50 4.27 21.15
C GLY A 66 -17.65 5.25 20.34
N PHE A 67 -16.35 4.98 20.14
CA PHE A 67 -15.48 5.73 19.23
C PHE A 67 -15.83 5.43 17.77
N ARG A 68 -16.05 4.15 17.43
CA ARG A 68 -16.46 3.72 16.08
C ARG A 68 -17.77 4.38 15.65
N ASN A 69 -18.80 4.38 16.50
CA ASN A 69 -20.07 5.07 16.22
C ASN A 69 -19.88 6.55 15.85
N ARG A 70 -19.13 7.29 16.67
CA ARG A 70 -18.89 8.73 16.47
C ARG A 70 -18.13 9.00 15.18
N ILE A 71 -17.02 8.29 14.94
CA ILE A 71 -16.19 8.51 13.75
C ILE A 71 -16.96 8.14 12.47
N LEU A 72 -17.70 7.02 12.46
CA LEU A 72 -18.51 6.64 11.30
C LEU A 72 -19.68 7.60 11.06
N SER A 73 -20.28 8.17 12.11
CA SER A 73 -21.33 9.19 11.97
C SER A 73 -20.76 10.48 11.35
N ASP A 74 -19.65 10.99 11.90
CA ASP A 74 -18.96 12.18 11.37
C ASP A 74 -18.53 12.00 9.90
N LEU A 75 -18.03 10.82 9.53
CA LEU A 75 -17.70 10.49 8.13
C LEU A 75 -18.96 10.39 7.25
N SER A 76 -20.05 9.83 7.77
CA SER A 76 -21.31 9.66 7.03
C SER A 76 -22.03 10.98 6.77
N MET A 77 -21.87 11.97 7.65
CA MET A 77 -22.33 13.36 7.44
C MET A 77 -21.58 14.07 6.31
N SER A 78 -20.40 13.59 5.92
CA SER A 78 -19.73 14.07 4.71
C SER A 78 -20.44 13.57 3.45
N GLU A 79 -20.41 14.38 2.39
CA GLU A 79 -20.77 13.95 1.03
C GLU A 79 -19.85 12.81 0.54
N ARG A 80 -18.64 12.71 1.09
CA ARG A 80 -17.63 11.69 0.79
C ARG A 80 -17.17 10.99 2.10
N PRO A 81 -17.73 9.83 2.47
CA PRO A 81 -17.31 9.07 3.67
C PRO A 81 -15.95 8.37 3.50
N GLY A 82 -15.31 8.51 2.33
CA GLY A 82 -14.11 7.78 1.96
C GLY A 82 -14.34 6.27 1.98
N LEU A 83 -13.38 5.53 2.52
CA LEU A 83 -13.43 4.08 2.68
C LEU A 83 -14.09 3.61 4.00
N GLY A 84 -14.50 4.55 4.86
CA GLY A 84 -14.87 4.26 6.24
C GLY A 84 -13.68 3.81 7.10
N LEU A 85 -13.98 3.14 8.21
CA LEU A 85 -12.96 2.54 9.10
C LEU A 85 -12.69 1.08 8.74
N PRO A 86 -11.48 0.55 9.02
CA PRO A 86 -11.19 -0.88 9.00
C PRO A 86 -12.23 -1.69 9.78
N ASP A 87 -12.38 -2.97 9.42
CA ASP A 87 -13.27 -3.86 10.16
C ASP A 87 -12.66 -4.09 11.56
N MET A 88 -13.51 -4.35 12.55
CA MET A 88 -13.10 -4.39 13.96
C MET A 88 -13.65 -5.63 14.63
N ILE A 89 -12.86 -6.25 15.49
CA ILE A 89 -13.31 -7.33 16.37
C ILE A 89 -13.17 -6.84 17.79
N HIS A 90 -14.30 -6.82 18.52
CA HIS A 90 -14.39 -6.53 19.95
C HIS A 90 -14.75 -7.80 20.71
N MET A 91 -14.12 -8.00 21.86
CA MET A 91 -14.32 -9.13 22.75
C MET A 91 -14.67 -8.59 24.14
N THR A 92 -15.86 -8.95 24.62
CA THR A 92 -16.23 -8.79 26.03
C THR A 92 -15.63 -9.95 26.80
N LEU A 93 -14.90 -9.62 27.85
CA LEU A 93 -14.34 -10.54 28.83
C LEU A 93 -14.79 -10.09 30.23
N HIS A 94 -14.51 -10.90 31.25
CA HIS A 94 -14.93 -10.63 32.62
C HIS A 94 -13.75 -10.72 33.58
N ASP A 95 -13.52 -9.66 34.35
CA ASP A 95 -12.55 -9.64 35.46
C ASP A 95 -13.19 -10.30 36.68
N THR A 96 -12.85 -11.58 36.90
CA THR A 96 -13.37 -12.37 38.03
C THR A 96 -12.96 -11.88 39.43
N TYR A 97 -12.00 -10.97 39.54
CA TYR A 97 -11.56 -10.43 40.83
C TYR A 97 -12.33 -9.15 41.18
N HIS A 98 -12.59 -8.29 40.19
CA HIS A 98 -13.34 -7.04 40.36
C HIS A 98 -14.86 -7.19 40.14
N ASP A 99 -15.31 -8.30 39.53
CA ASP A 99 -16.71 -8.54 39.11
C ASP A 99 -17.19 -7.51 38.05
N GLU A 100 -16.30 -7.16 37.10
CA GLU A 100 -16.54 -6.15 36.07
C GLU A 100 -16.38 -6.72 34.64
N GLU A 101 -17.12 -6.16 33.67
CA GLU A 101 -16.88 -6.43 32.24
C GLU A 101 -15.69 -5.61 31.74
N ILE A 102 -14.78 -6.25 31.01
CA ILE A 102 -13.62 -5.60 30.37
C ILE A 102 -13.63 -5.90 28.88
N GLY A 103 -12.92 -5.09 28.09
CA GLY A 103 -12.92 -5.20 26.64
C GLY A 103 -11.54 -5.24 26.00
N GLU A 104 -11.36 -6.20 25.10
CA GLU A 104 -10.22 -6.30 24.19
C GLU A 104 -10.70 -6.11 22.75
N TYR A 105 -9.93 -5.41 21.91
CA TYR A 105 -10.27 -5.30 20.47
C TYR A 105 -9.05 -5.29 19.56
N PHE A 106 -9.26 -5.49 18.26
CA PHE A 106 -8.27 -5.25 17.22
C PHE A 106 -8.93 -4.95 15.87
N TYR A 107 -8.15 -4.39 14.94
CA TYR A 107 -8.58 -4.05 13.58
C TYR A 107 -8.15 -5.12 12.57
N ILE A 108 -8.97 -5.33 11.55
CA ILE A 108 -8.79 -6.37 10.55
C ILE A 108 -9.26 -5.91 9.15
N THR A 109 -8.66 -6.47 8.09
CA THR A 109 -9.17 -6.41 6.72
C THR A 109 -9.02 -7.76 6.00
N GLY A 110 -9.76 -7.96 4.91
CA GLY A 110 -9.63 -9.13 4.03
C GLY A 110 -10.47 -10.36 4.42
N ILE A 111 -11.30 -10.27 5.47
CA ILE A 111 -12.32 -11.28 5.78
C ILE A 111 -13.46 -11.20 4.76
N ASP A 112 -13.93 -12.35 4.30
CA ASP A 112 -15.00 -12.44 3.32
C ASP A 112 -16.38 -12.18 3.96
N VAL A 113 -16.89 -10.96 3.79
CA VAL A 113 -18.24 -10.55 4.22
C VAL A 113 -19.32 -10.71 3.14
N SER A 114 -19.16 -11.60 2.14
CA SER A 114 -20.26 -11.91 1.20
C SER A 114 -21.45 -12.62 1.85
N SER A 115 -21.31 -13.05 3.11
CA SER A 115 -22.38 -13.52 3.99
C SER A 115 -21.87 -13.48 5.44
N VAL A 116 -22.78 -13.71 6.39
CA VAL A 116 -22.44 -13.89 7.82
C VAL A 116 -21.46 -15.05 8.09
N SER A 117 -21.33 -16.01 7.17
CA SER A 117 -20.72 -17.33 7.42
C SER A 117 -19.25 -17.26 7.83
N MET A 118 -18.42 -16.48 7.14
CA MET A 118 -16.98 -16.40 7.43
C MET A 118 -16.68 -15.54 8.67
N PRO A 119 -17.34 -14.38 8.91
CA PRO A 119 -17.27 -13.70 10.20
C PRO A 119 -17.66 -14.60 11.38
N ILE A 120 -18.77 -15.36 11.30
CA ILE A 120 -19.15 -16.31 12.35
C ILE A 120 -18.08 -17.40 12.54
N ALA A 121 -17.55 -17.96 11.44
CA ALA A 121 -16.48 -18.95 11.53
C ALA A 121 -15.22 -18.39 12.19
N PHE A 122 -14.88 -17.13 11.94
CA PHE A 122 -13.76 -16.43 12.56
C PHE A 122 -13.99 -16.19 14.06
N LEU A 123 -15.15 -15.63 14.44
CA LEU A 123 -15.52 -15.42 15.85
C LEU A 123 -15.55 -16.75 16.63
N LYS A 124 -16.05 -17.82 16.01
CA LYS A 124 -16.03 -19.17 16.57
C LYS A 124 -14.61 -19.72 16.73
N MET A 125 -13.71 -19.48 15.78
CA MET A 125 -12.30 -19.86 15.88
C MET A 125 -11.63 -19.14 17.06
N LEU A 126 -11.84 -17.82 17.21
CA LEU A 126 -11.33 -17.06 18.34
C LEU A 126 -11.82 -17.66 19.68
N LYS A 127 -13.13 -17.90 19.81
CA LYS A 127 -13.71 -18.44 21.05
C LYS A 127 -13.28 -19.89 21.37
N LEU A 128 -13.09 -20.75 20.36
CA LEU A 128 -12.57 -22.11 20.58
C LEU A 128 -11.16 -22.10 21.18
N ASN A 129 -10.37 -21.08 20.88
CA ASN A 129 -9.05 -20.89 21.48
C ASN A 129 -9.11 -20.29 22.91
N GLN A 130 -10.28 -19.81 23.37
CA GLN A 130 -10.53 -19.28 24.72
C GLN A 130 -11.17 -20.30 25.69
N LEU A 131 -11.28 -21.58 25.33
CA LEU A 131 -11.96 -22.64 26.11
C LEU A 131 -11.44 -22.89 27.55
N HIS A 132 -10.42 -22.15 27.99
CA HIS A 132 -9.86 -22.21 29.34
C HIS A 132 -10.07 -20.93 30.17
N SER A 133 -10.74 -19.91 29.64
CA SER A 133 -11.10 -18.69 30.38
C SER A 133 -12.48 -18.86 31.04
N PRO A 134 -12.60 -18.68 32.37
CA PRO A 134 -13.91 -18.68 33.04
C PRO A 134 -14.63 -17.34 32.78
N GLY A 135 -15.69 -17.35 31.97
CA GLY A 135 -16.49 -16.15 31.70
C GLY A 135 -17.47 -16.30 30.53
N ASP A 136 -18.49 -15.43 30.50
CA ASP A 136 -19.43 -15.28 29.38
C ASP A 136 -18.78 -14.47 28.24
N ASN A 137 -17.80 -15.08 27.57
CA ASN A 137 -17.04 -14.40 26.51
C ASN A 137 -17.89 -14.20 25.24
N ILE A 138 -18.16 -12.94 24.92
CA ILE A 138 -18.91 -12.51 23.75
C ILE A 138 -17.94 -11.87 22.75
N ALA A 139 -18.08 -12.19 21.46
CA ALA A 139 -17.25 -11.61 20.40
C ALA A 139 -18.11 -10.94 19.33
N THR A 140 -17.77 -9.71 18.93
CA THR A 140 -18.51 -8.91 17.96
C THR A 140 -17.61 -8.52 16.79
N TYR A 141 -18.01 -8.89 15.56
CA TYR A 141 -17.38 -8.41 14.32
C TYR A 141 -18.15 -7.19 13.80
N CYS A 142 -17.46 -6.10 13.47
CA CYS A 142 -18.03 -4.87 12.92
C CYS A 142 -17.43 -4.55 11.54
N CYS A 143 -18.28 -4.35 10.53
CA CYS A 143 -17.89 -3.99 9.17
C CYS A 143 -18.75 -2.85 8.63
N ASN A 144 -18.12 -1.80 8.13
CA ASN A 144 -18.81 -0.62 7.64
C ASN A 144 -19.12 -0.73 6.14
N ASN A 145 -20.35 -0.40 5.76
CA ASN A 145 -20.78 -0.23 4.38
C ASN A 145 -20.91 1.27 4.08
N ILE A 146 -20.08 1.78 3.17
CA ILE A 146 -20.05 3.22 2.82
C ILE A 146 -21.20 3.62 1.87
N PHE A 147 -21.75 2.68 1.10
CA PHE A 147 -22.83 2.94 0.14
C PHE A 147 -24.15 3.21 0.87
N SER A 148 -24.55 2.30 1.76
CA SER A 148 -25.75 2.49 2.60
C SER A 148 -25.46 3.27 3.90
N LYS A 149 -24.22 3.70 4.16
CA LYS A 149 -23.80 4.43 5.39
C LYS A 149 -24.19 3.72 6.70
N ILE A 150 -23.99 2.39 6.76
CA ILE A 150 -24.29 1.55 7.92
C ILE A 150 -23.04 0.81 8.45
N ASP A 151 -23.09 0.37 9.70
CA ASP A 151 -22.10 -0.52 10.32
C ASP A 151 -22.76 -1.84 10.72
N ILE A 152 -22.46 -2.92 9.99
CA ILE A 152 -22.99 -4.26 10.26
C ILE A 152 -22.22 -4.88 11.42
N ARG A 153 -22.97 -5.44 12.37
CA ARG A 153 -22.46 -6.04 13.60
C ARG A 153 -22.96 -7.47 13.72
N ILE A 154 -22.03 -8.41 13.81
CA ILE A 154 -22.28 -9.83 14.01
C ILE A 154 -21.76 -10.17 15.40
N ARG A 155 -22.67 -10.31 16.37
CA ARG A 155 -22.39 -10.68 17.76
C ARG A 155 -22.53 -12.19 17.92
N TYR A 156 -21.54 -12.82 18.54
CA TYR A 156 -21.48 -14.25 18.84
C TYR A 156 -21.45 -14.45 20.35
N GLU A 157 -22.48 -15.09 20.89
CA GLU A 157 -22.76 -15.20 22.33
C GLU A 157 -22.09 -16.44 22.97
N THR A 158 -22.13 -16.55 24.30
CA THR A 158 -21.60 -17.71 25.03
C THR A 158 -22.31 -19.03 24.68
N ASP A 159 -23.62 -19.02 24.49
CA ASP A 159 -24.41 -20.19 24.10
C ASP A 159 -24.21 -20.61 22.62
N GLY A 160 -23.48 -19.80 21.84
CA GLY A 160 -23.23 -20.01 20.42
C GLY A 160 -24.34 -19.48 19.51
N SER A 161 -25.33 -18.76 20.05
CA SER A 161 -26.26 -17.97 19.25
C SER A 161 -25.55 -16.80 18.56
N VAL A 162 -26.16 -16.33 17.47
CA VAL A 162 -25.65 -15.24 16.63
C VAL A 162 -26.72 -14.18 16.54
N GLN A 163 -26.34 -12.92 16.77
CA GLN A 163 -27.19 -11.77 16.50
C GLN A 163 -26.54 -10.92 15.42
N VAL A 164 -27.29 -10.59 14.37
CA VAL A 164 -26.83 -9.67 13.32
C VAL A 164 -27.69 -8.43 13.39
N ARG A 165 -27.05 -7.26 13.45
CA ARG A 165 -27.70 -5.94 13.50
C ARG A 165 -26.94 -4.98 12.59
N ALA A 166 -27.62 -3.99 12.02
CA ALA A 166 -26.97 -2.87 11.36
C ALA A 166 -27.18 -1.60 12.21
N TYR A 167 -26.15 -0.77 12.31
CA TYR A 167 -26.21 0.57 12.91
C TYR A 167 -26.18 1.61 11.79
N ASP A 168 -27.24 2.40 11.68
CA ASP A 168 -27.30 3.55 10.77
C ASP A 168 -26.37 4.65 11.29
N CYS A 169 -25.39 5.04 10.49
CA CYS A 169 -24.39 6.01 10.91
C CYS A 169 -24.91 7.46 10.78
N LEU A 170 -25.92 7.72 9.95
CA LEU A 170 -26.56 9.03 9.83
C LEU A 170 -27.62 9.24 10.91
N GLU A 171 -28.58 8.32 11.02
CA GLU A 171 -29.68 8.41 11.97
C GLU A 171 -29.31 7.96 13.40
N GLN A 172 -28.11 7.38 13.58
CA GLN A 172 -27.54 6.92 14.86
C GLN A 172 -28.41 5.88 15.58
N LYS A 173 -29.17 5.07 14.81
CA LYS A 173 -30.10 4.06 15.32
C LYS A 173 -29.73 2.64 14.87
N ILE A 174 -30.27 1.64 15.55
CA ILE A 174 -30.19 0.25 15.11
C ILE A 174 -31.31 -0.01 14.09
N LEU A 175 -31.01 -0.77 13.03
CA LEU A 175 -31.98 -1.23 12.04
C LEU A 175 -32.45 -2.66 12.38
N ASP A 176 -33.75 -2.91 12.27
CA ASP A 176 -34.38 -4.19 12.62
C ASP A 176 -34.18 -5.28 11.55
N THR A 177 -33.98 -4.89 10.30
CA THR A 177 -33.82 -5.80 9.15
C THR A 177 -32.65 -5.39 8.26
N ILE A 178 -32.02 -6.36 7.61
CA ILE A 178 -30.91 -6.17 6.66
C ILE A 178 -31.28 -6.89 5.35
N ASP A 179 -31.44 -6.13 4.27
CA ASP A 179 -31.74 -6.66 2.94
C ASP A 179 -30.57 -7.47 2.37
N GLU A 180 -30.84 -8.44 1.48
CA GLU A 180 -29.79 -9.28 0.90
C GLU A 180 -28.75 -8.46 0.09
N ASN A 181 -29.19 -7.40 -0.59
CA ASN A 181 -28.32 -6.51 -1.39
C ASN A 181 -27.23 -5.83 -0.53
N ILE A 182 -27.51 -5.55 0.74
CA ILE A 182 -26.56 -4.92 1.67
C ILE A 182 -25.31 -5.80 1.87
N TRP A 183 -25.42 -7.13 1.74
CA TRP A 183 -24.24 -8.02 1.84
C TRP A 183 -23.31 -7.89 0.63
N GLU A 184 -23.83 -7.66 -0.57
CA GLU A 184 -22.98 -7.37 -1.74
C GLU A 184 -22.27 -6.02 -1.59
N GLU A 185 -22.98 -4.98 -1.15
CA GLU A 185 -22.39 -3.67 -0.85
C GLU A 185 -21.29 -3.77 0.22
N THR A 186 -21.56 -4.49 1.31
CA THR A 186 -20.62 -4.65 2.43
C THR A 186 -19.40 -5.46 2.01
N PHE A 187 -19.60 -6.51 1.20
CA PHE A 187 -18.51 -7.28 0.62
C PHE A 187 -17.59 -6.42 -0.24
N ILE A 188 -18.14 -5.60 -1.14
CA ILE A 188 -17.31 -4.74 -2.01
C ILE A 188 -16.63 -3.61 -1.21
N CYS A 189 -17.27 -3.09 -0.15
CA CYS A 189 -16.64 -2.17 0.81
C CYS A 189 -15.42 -2.78 1.50
N CYS A 190 -15.53 -4.02 1.99
CA CYS A 190 -14.40 -4.72 2.62
C CYS A 190 -13.28 -5.02 1.62
N CYS A 191 -13.63 -5.40 0.38
CA CYS A 191 -12.66 -5.57 -0.71
C CYS A 191 -11.87 -4.28 -0.99
N MET A 192 -12.56 -3.14 -1.16
CA MET A 192 -11.94 -1.84 -1.37
C MET A 192 -11.06 -1.43 -0.19
N ARG A 193 -11.56 -1.56 1.06
CA ARG A 193 -10.77 -1.27 2.26
C ARG A 193 -9.49 -2.10 2.33
N SER A 194 -9.57 -3.40 2.09
CA SER A 194 -8.41 -4.29 2.11
C SER A 194 -7.36 -3.88 1.07
N LEU A 195 -7.77 -3.65 -0.17
CA LEU A 195 -6.87 -3.31 -1.28
C LEU A 195 -6.20 -1.94 -1.12
N ILE A 196 -6.99 -0.89 -0.83
CA ILE A 196 -6.46 0.47 -0.72
C ILE A 196 -5.65 0.65 0.56
N THR A 197 -6.08 0.10 1.70
CA THR A 197 -5.33 0.20 2.97
C THR A 197 -4.00 -0.56 2.90
N ASN A 198 -3.95 -1.72 2.24
CA ASN A 198 -2.69 -2.46 2.09
C ASN A 198 -1.65 -1.68 1.28
N LYS A 199 -2.10 -0.98 0.22
CA LYS A 199 -1.25 -0.13 -0.63
C LYS A 199 -0.83 1.20 0.00
N ASP A 200 -1.45 1.62 1.11
CA ASP A 200 -1.38 2.98 1.64
C ASP A 200 -1.03 2.99 3.13
N PRO A 201 0.27 2.98 3.50
CA PRO A 201 0.71 2.92 4.90
C PRO A 201 0.14 4.03 5.80
N GLU A 202 -0.25 5.18 5.23
CA GLU A 202 -0.89 6.27 5.98
C GLU A 202 -2.31 5.92 6.48
N ARG A 203 -2.96 4.92 5.88
CA ARG A 203 -4.28 4.40 6.29
C ARG A 203 -4.18 3.23 7.27
N LYS A 204 -3.00 2.61 7.40
CA LYS A 204 -2.78 1.47 8.31
C LYS A 204 -2.76 1.94 9.77
N LEU A 205 -3.32 1.11 10.65
CA LEU A 205 -3.29 1.31 12.10
C LEU A 205 -2.25 0.36 12.73
N PRO A 206 -1.52 0.77 13.79
CA PRO A 206 -0.58 -0.13 14.47
C PRO A 206 -1.27 -1.42 14.96
N GLY A 207 -0.82 -2.58 14.48
CA GLY A 207 -1.47 -3.86 14.77
C GLY A 207 -2.70 -4.18 13.92
N LEU A 208 -2.90 -3.51 12.79
CA LEU A 208 -3.90 -3.92 11.79
C LEU A 208 -3.57 -5.32 11.23
N VAL A 209 -4.54 -6.25 11.29
CA VAL A 209 -4.42 -7.59 10.72
C VAL A 209 -4.91 -7.58 9.27
N GLU A 210 -4.07 -7.97 8.31
CA GLU A 210 -4.44 -7.92 6.88
C GLU A 210 -4.39 -9.32 6.26
N TYR A 211 -5.56 -9.88 5.98
CA TYR A 211 -5.69 -11.17 5.31
C TYR A 211 -5.57 -11.02 3.78
N PRO A 212 -5.01 -12.01 3.06
CA PRO A 212 -4.99 -12.02 1.61
C PRO A 212 -6.42 -12.09 1.07
N LEU A 213 -6.91 -10.99 0.48
CA LEU A 213 -8.29 -10.90 0.01
C LEU A 213 -8.57 -11.94 -1.10
N ALA A 214 -9.27 -13.02 -0.75
CA ALA A 214 -9.59 -14.16 -1.64
C ALA A 214 -8.40 -14.86 -2.32
N ILE A 215 -7.15 -14.44 -2.08
CA ILE A 215 -5.92 -15.06 -2.56
C ILE A 215 -5.69 -16.36 -1.79
N ASN A 216 -5.84 -17.49 -2.48
CA ASN A 216 -5.63 -18.80 -1.91
C ASN A 216 -5.28 -19.83 -3.00
N ASN A 217 -4.36 -20.75 -2.69
CA ASN A 217 -3.83 -21.70 -3.67
C ASN A 217 -4.74 -22.94 -3.88
N ALA A 218 -5.99 -22.91 -3.38
CA ALA A 218 -6.91 -24.04 -3.39
C ALA A 218 -8.11 -23.84 -4.33
N SER A 219 -8.56 -22.61 -4.56
CA SER A 219 -9.67 -22.30 -5.45
C SER A 219 -9.69 -20.85 -5.92
N LEU A 220 -9.84 -20.64 -7.23
CA LEU A 220 -10.05 -19.33 -7.84
C LEU A 220 -11.49 -18.80 -7.68
N SER A 221 -12.42 -19.57 -7.11
CA SER A 221 -13.83 -19.15 -6.99
C SER A 221 -14.03 -17.87 -6.16
N GLY A 222 -13.23 -17.67 -5.11
CA GLY A 222 -13.22 -16.43 -4.33
C GLY A 222 -12.74 -15.24 -5.16
N ALA A 223 -11.57 -15.37 -5.80
CA ALA A 223 -11.00 -14.30 -6.61
C ALA A 223 -11.88 -13.94 -7.83
N LYS A 224 -12.50 -14.93 -8.48
CA LYS A 224 -13.51 -14.70 -9.53
C LYS A 224 -14.76 -13.99 -9.00
N ARG A 225 -15.22 -14.29 -7.77
CA ARG A 225 -16.30 -13.51 -7.12
C ARG A 225 -15.89 -12.05 -6.88
N VAL A 226 -14.67 -11.79 -6.39
CA VAL A 226 -14.15 -10.44 -6.18
C VAL A 226 -14.16 -9.64 -7.49
N VAL A 227 -13.59 -10.18 -8.58
CA VAL A 227 -13.61 -9.54 -9.90
C VAL A 227 -15.04 -9.27 -10.39
N ARG A 228 -15.92 -10.27 -10.32
CA ARG A 228 -17.32 -10.13 -10.76
C ARG A 228 -18.07 -9.04 -9.98
N GLN A 229 -17.87 -8.94 -8.67
CA GLN A 229 -18.53 -7.92 -7.86
C GLN A 229 -17.96 -6.52 -8.11
N PHE A 230 -16.64 -6.37 -8.30
CA PHE A 230 -16.06 -5.10 -8.77
C PHE A 230 -16.67 -4.65 -10.10
N CYS A 231 -16.76 -5.54 -11.09
CA CYS A 231 -17.37 -5.22 -12.37
C CYS A 231 -18.85 -4.85 -12.24
N LYS A 232 -19.62 -5.58 -11.41
CA LYS A 232 -21.06 -5.32 -11.15
C LYS A 232 -21.31 -3.94 -10.52
N PHE A 233 -20.43 -3.48 -9.64
CA PHE A 233 -20.59 -2.23 -8.90
C PHE A 233 -20.05 -0.97 -9.62
N LEU A 234 -19.47 -1.12 -10.83
CA LEU A 234 -18.96 0.01 -11.62
C LEU A 234 -19.93 1.19 -11.83
N PRO A 235 -21.25 0.99 -12.04
CA PRO A 235 -22.21 2.11 -12.13
C PRO A 235 -22.19 3.04 -10.91
N ARG A 236 -21.87 2.50 -9.73
CA ARG A 236 -21.81 3.21 -8.44
C ARG A 236 -20.40 3.66 -8.07
N CYS A 237 -19.43 3.59 -8.99
CA CYS A 237 -18.03 3.87 -8.68
C CYS A 237 -17.77 5.28 -8.12
N LEU A 238 -18.57 6.28 -8.50
CA LEU A 238 -18.46 7.65 -8.01
C LEU A 238 -18.84 7.78 -6.52
N GLU A 239 -19.70 6.90 -5.99
CA GLU A 239 -20.06 6.85 -4.57
C GLU A 239 -18.94 6.25 -3.69
N SER A 240 -17.98 5.54 -4.29
CA SER A 240 -16.92 4.83 -3.54
C SER A 240 -15.86 5.74 -2.91
N GLY A 241 -15.89 7.05 -3.20
CA GLY A 241 -14.87 8.02 -2.80
C GLY A 241 -13.65 8.05 -3.74
N TRP A 242 -12.78 9.05 -3.56
CA TRP A 242 -11.55 9.23 -4.33
C TRP A 242 -10.45 9.88 -3.49
N ASP A 243 -9.22 9.91 -4.02
CA ASP A 243 -8.05 10.52 -3.40
C ASP A 243 -7.95 12.00 -3.82
N THR A 244 -8.23 12.92 -2.89
CA THR A 244 -8.29 14.36 -3.22
C THR A 244 -6.93 14.96 -3.56
N THR A 245 -5.82 14.24 -3.34
CA THR A 245 -4.47 14.69 -3.74
C THR A 245 -4.18 14.50 -5.23
N GLN A 246 -5.05 13.76 -5.94
CA GLN A 246 -4.87 13.39 -7.35
C GLN A 246 -5.91 14.04 -8.27
N HIS A 247 -7.15 14.23 -7.79
CA HIS A 247 -8.26 14.82 -8.56
C HIS A 247 -9.18 15.69 -7.68
N MET A 248 -9.72 16.77 -8.25
CA MET A 248 -10.67 17.66 -7.57
C MET A 248 -12.03 16.99 -7.30
N LEU A 249 -12.51 16.21 -8.27
CA LEU A 249 -13.80 15.52 -8.25
C LEU A 249 -13.61 14.04 -8.62
N PRO A 250 -14.51 13.13 -8.20
CA PRO A 250 -14.45 11.73 -8.61
C PRO A 250 -14.78 11.63 -10.09
N THR A 251 -14.07 10.75 -10.80
CA THR A 251 -14.38 10.40 -12.20
C THR A 251 -14.51 8.90 -12.34
N ILE A 252 -15.05 8.41 -13.45
CA ILE A 252 -15.18 6.96 -13.71
C ILE A 252 -13.79 6.28 -13.68
N PHE A 253 -12.75 6.99 -14.11
CA PHE A 253 -11.35 6.53 -14.01
C PHE A 253 -10.78 6.57 -12.59
N GLN A 254 -11.19 7.56 -11.79
CA GLN A 254 -10.48 7.96 -10.57
C GLN A 254 -11.43 7.97 -9.36
N ASN A 255 -11.53 6.79 -8.76
CA ASN A 255 -12.31 6.48 -7.57
C ASN A 255 -11.75 5.21 -6.91
N TYR A 256 -12.10 4.94 -5.64
CA TYR A 256 -11.53 3.81 -4.92
C TYR A 256 -11.99 2.45 -5.47
N LEU A 257 -13.17 2.33 -6.08
CA LEU A 257 -13.64 1.10 -6.71
C LEU A 257 -12.77 0.71 -7.91
N MET A 258 -12.59 1.63 -8.87
CA MET A 258 -11.75 1.42 -10.05
C MET A 258 -10.31 1.12 -9.65
N ARG A 259 -9.74 1.92 -8.74
CA ARG A 259 -8.39 1.71 -8.21
C ARG A 259 -8.23 0.36 -7.53
N SER A 260 -9.26 -0.13 -6.84
CA SER A 260 -9.26 -1.46 -6.20
C SER A 260 -9.31 -2.59 -7.24
N LEU A 261 -10.18 -2.51 -8.25
CA LEU A 261 -10.24 -3.49 -9.34
C LEU A 261 -8.88 -3.62 -10.06
N LEU A 262 -8.28 -2.50 -10.47
CA LEU A 262 -6.97 -2.45 -11.11
C LEU A 262 -5.84 -2.96 -10.18
N THR A 263 -5.93 -2.69 -8.87
CA THR A 263 -4.98 -3.22 -7.89
C THR A 263 -5.11 -4.74 -7.73
N PHE A 264 -6.33 -5.28 -7.64
CA PHE A 264 -6.57 -6.71 -7.49
C PHE A 264 -6.11 -7.51 -8.71
N LEU A 265 -6.38 -7.00 -9.92
CA LEU A 265 -5.93 -7.62 -11.17
C LEU A 265 -4.40 -7.59 -11.31
N SER A 266 -3.72 -6.54 -10.84
CA SER A 266 -2.25 -6.47 -10.86
C SER A 266 -1.54 -7.52 -9.99
N VAL A 267 -2.26 -8.19 -9.10
CA VAL A 267 -1.80 -9.39 -8.36
C VAL A 267 -2.59 -10.65 -8.72
N SER A 268 -3.43 -10.59 -9.75
CA SER A 268 -4.23 -11.70 -10.26
C SER A 268 -4.29 -11.75 -11.81
N PRO A 269 -3.16 -11.69 -12.54
CA PRO A 269 -3.13 -11.46 -14.00
C PRO A 269 -3.94 -12.46 -14.85
N ASN A 270 -3.95 -13.76 -14.53
CA ASN A 270 -4.81 -14.77 -15.17
C ASN A 270 -6.32 -14.37 -15.16
N LEU A 271 -6.78 -13.59 -14.18
CA LEU A 271 -8.17 -13.12 -14.10
C LEU A 271 -8.49 -11.90 -14.98
N VAL A 272 -7.53 -11.34 -15.73
CA VAL A 272 -7.75 -10.20 -16.62
C VAL A 272 -8.74 -10.53 -17.73
N ASP A 273 -8.55 -11.63 -18.47
CA ASP A 273 -9.50 -11.99 -19.53
C ASP A 273 -10.88 -12.37 -18.97
N TYR A 274 -10.95 -12.93 -17.76
CA TYR A 274 -12.21 -13.14 -17.05
C TYR A 274 -12.92 -11.82 -16.73
N ALA A 275 -12.18 -10.79 -16.27
CA ALA A 275 -12.74 -9.45 -16.05
C ALA A 275 -13.23 -8.82 -17.36
N LEU A 276 -12.43 -8.91 -18.44
CA LEU A 276 -12.78 -8.38 -19.76
C LEU A 276 -14.03 -9.07 -20.34
N ILE A 277 -14.21 -10.37 -20.11
CA ILE A 277 -15.43 -11.11 -20.49
C ILE A 277 -16.64 -10.61 -19.69
N ILE A 278 -16.54 -10.46 -18.36
CA ILE A 278 -17.65 -9.94 -17.54
C ILE A 278 -18.04 -8.53 -17.97
N LEU A 279 -17.07 -7.65 -18.24
CA LEU A 279 -17.35 -6.29 -18.72
C LEU A 279 -18.03 -6.31 -20.10
N LYS A 280 -17.64 -7.27 -20.97
CA LYS A 280 -18.29 -7.51 -22.27
C LYS A 280 -19.72 -8.03 -22.14
N GLU A 281 -20.02 -8.87 -21.16
CA GLU A 281 -21.38 -9.30 -20.82
C GLU A 281 -22.20 -8.12 -20.27
N LEU A 282 -21.65 -7.36 -19.31
CA LEU A 282 -22.34 -6.27 -18.64
C LEU A 282 -22.70 -5.12 -19.58
N TYR A 283 -21.80 -4.63 -20.44
CA TYR A 283 -22.17 -3.58 -21.42
C TYR A 283 -23.17 -4.07 -22.48
N GLN A 284 -23.38 -5.38 -22.62
CA GLN A 284 -24.41 -5.94 -23.49
C GLN A 284 -25.77 -6.00 -22.80
N SER A 285 -25.82 -6.42 -21.52
CA SER A 285 -27.06 -6.53 -20.74
C SER A 285 -27.56 -5.20 -20.16
N ASP A 286 -26.64 -4.33 -19.76
CA ASP A 286 -26.90 -3.04 -19.12
C ASP A 286 -26.39 -1.92 -20.02
N LYS A 287 -27.31 -1.40 -20.84
CA LYS A 287 -27.03 -0.34 -21.82
C LYS A 287 -27.03 1.07 -21.25
N GLU A 288 -27.61 1.26 -20.07
CA GLU A 288 -27.66 2.56 -19.41
C GLU A 288 -26.28 2.92 -18.85
N ASN A 289 -25.56 1.94 -18.31
CA ASN A 289 -24.23 2.13 -17.72
C ASN A 289 -23.07 1.70 -18.64
N ASP A 290 -23.29 1.60 -19.96
CA ASP A 290 -22.32 1.01 -20.89
C ASP A 290 -20.94 1.70 -20.88
N LEU A 291 -20.92 3.01 -20.64
CA LEU A 291 -19.73 3.84 -20.53
C LEU A 291 -18.86 3.46 -19.33
N PHE A 292 -19.46 3.11 -18.18
CA PHE A 292 -18.72 2.69 -16.99
C PHE A 292 -17.95 1.39 -17.26
N TYR A 293 -18.60 0.41 -17.90
CA TYR A 293 -17.97 -0.87 -18.25
C TYR A 293 -16.90 -0.72 -19.34
N LYS A 294 -17.12 0.14 -20.35
CA LYS A 294 -16.14 0.47 -21.39
C LYS A 294 -14.90 1.16 -20.82
N ILE A 295 -15.08 2.14 -19.92
CA ILE A 295 -13.97 2.83 -19.26
C ILE A 295 -13.19 1.87 -18.36
N ALA A 296 -13.85 0.98 -17.62
CA ALA A 296 -13.17 -0.07 -16.85
C ALA A 296 -12.36 -1.01 -17.75
N LEU A 297 -12.92 -1.43 -18.89
CA LEU A 297 -12.24 -2.27 -19.86
C LEU A 297 -10.98 -1.59 -20.41
N ILE A 298 -11.07 -0.31 -20.77
CA ILE A 298 -9.93 0.49 -21.24
C ILE A 298 -8.89 0.66 -20.14
N ALA A 299 -9.30 0.94 -18.90
CA ALA A 299 -8.39 1.10 -17.76
C ALA A 299 -7.67 -0.21 -17.39
N ILE A 300 -8.31 -1.37 -17.57
CA ILE A 300 -7.66 -2.68 -17.41
C ILE A 300 -6.64 -2.90 -18.53
N LEU A 301 -7.02 -2.67 -19.79
CA LEU A 301 -6.11 -2.84 -20.93
C LEU A 301 -4.87 -1.94 -20.84
N GLU A 302 -5.00 -0.73 -20.27
CA GLU A 302 -3.91 0.22 -20.00
C GLU A 302 -2.81 -0.34 -19.07
N GLN A 303 -3.11 -1.35 -18.25
CA GLN A 303 -2.11 -1.96 -17.36
C GLN A 303 -1.18 -2.96 -18.07
N TYR A 304 -1.52 -3.42 -19.30
CA TYR A 304 -0.86 -4.55 -19.96
C TYR A 304 -0.41 -4.19 -21.38
N ASP A 305 0.86 -3.80 -21.53
CA ASP A 305 1.49 -3.40 -22.81
C ASP A 305 1.28 -4.39 -23.97
N GLU A 306 1.19 -5.68 -23.68
CA GLU A 306 0.94 -6.74 -24.68
C GLU A 306 -0.44 -6.62 -25.35
N ARG A 307 -1.37 -5.87 -24.75
CA ARG A 307 -2.76 -5.68 -25.19
C ARG A 307 -2.99 -4.31 -25.86
N ASP A 308 -1.93 -3.57 -26.17
CA ASP A 308 -1.99 -2.23 -26.78
C ASP A 308 -2.91 -2.14 -28.03
N ASN A 309 -2.96 -3.18 -28.86
CA ASN A 309 -3.86 -3.21 -30.03
C ASN A 309 -5.34 -3.24 -29.64
N GLU A 310 -5.71 -3.96 -28.57
CA GLU A 310 -7.07 -3.95 -28.02
C GLU A 310 -7.38 -2.62 -27.34
N LEU A 311 -6.39 -2.04 -26.63
CA LEU A 311 -6.53 -0.73 -25.98
C LEU A 311 -6.86 0.37 -26.98
N ILE A 312 -6.08 0.51 -28.06
CA ILE A 312 -6.30 1.54 -29.09
C ILE A 312 -7.64 1.35 -29.81
N LYS A 313 -8.03 0.09 -30.08
CA LYS A 313 -9.34 -0.21 -30.65
C LYS A 313 -10.48 0.20 -29.71
N ALA A 314 -10.41 -0.18 -28.43
CA ALA A 314 -11.43 0.15 -27.43
C ALA A 314 -11.55 1.67 -27.18
N LEU A 315 -10.41 2.38 -27.16
CA LEU A 315 -10.36 3.84 -27.12
C LEU A 315 -11.10 4.46 -28.31
N HIS A 316 -10.81 4.02 -29.54
CA HIS A 316 -11.45 4.54 -30.75
C HIS A 316 -12.97 4.29 -30.77
N GLU A 317 -13.39 3.05 -30.51
CA GLU A 317 -14.80 2.63 -30.48
C GLU A 317 -15.61 3.33 -29.37
N THR A 318 -14.94 3.82 -28.31
CA THR A 318 -15.57 4.56 -27.20
C THR A 318 -15.53 6.08 -27.43
N LEU A 319 -14.44 6.64 -27.94
CA LEU A 319 -14.28 8.08 -28.19
C LEU A 319 -15.15 8.58 -29.34
N GLN A 320 -15.24 7.83 -30.46
CA GLN A 320 -15.95 8.32 -31.65
C GLN A 320 -17.43 8.66 -31.38
N PRO A 321 -18.23 7.81 -30.69
CA PRO A 321 -19.61 8.17 -30.33
C PRO A 321 -19.68 9.35 -29.35
N LEU A 322 -18.81 9.40 -28.35
CA LEU A 322 -18.81 10.47 -27.33
C LEU A 322 -18.49 11.84 -27.93
N MET A 323 -17.58 11.91 -28.90
CA MET A 323 -17.30 13.15 -29.64
C MET A 323 -18.52 13.62 -30.47
N GLY A 324 -19.29 12.68 -31.04
CA GLY A 324 -20.56 12.99 -31.70
C GLY A 324 -21.61 13.53 -30.72
N VAL A 325 -21.72 12.91 -29.53
CA VAL A 325 -22.61 13.40 -28.46
C VAL A 325 -22.22 14.83 -28.07
N LEU A 326 -20.96 15.11 -27.74
CA LEU A 326 -20.48 16.45 -27.36
C LEU A 326 -20.80 17.54 -28.39
N GLN A 327 -20.81 17.24 -29.70
CA GLN A 327 -21.18 18.19 -30.75
C GLN A 327 -22.68 18.52 -30.80
N THR A 328 -23.51 17.68 -30.18
CA THR A 328 -24.99 17.77 -30.20
C THR A 328 -25.61 18.11 -28.84
N MET A 329 -24.80 18.16 -27.77
CA MET A 329 -25.29 18.49 -26.43
C MET A 329 -25.67 19.96 -26.28
N GLU A 330 -26.72 20.20 -25.52
CA GLU A 330 -27.09 21.55 -25.05
C GLU A 330 -26.12 22.02 -23.97
N GLN A 331 -25.86 23.33 -23.90
CA GLN A 331 -24.84 23.90 -23.00
C GLN A 331 -25.15 23.69 -21.51
N ASP A 332 -26.41 23.54 -21.15
CA ASP A 332 -26.89 23.40 -19.77
C ASP A 332 -27.23 21.94 -19.38
N ASP A 333 -26.87 20.94 -20.19
CA ASP A 333 -27.14 19.53 -19.86
C ASP A 333 -26.33 19.11 -18.61
N PRO A 334 -26.98 18.61 -17.54
CA PRO A 334 -26.30 18.28 -16.27
C PRO A 334 -25.27 17.16 -16.40
N ARG A 335 -25.28 16.39 -17.49
CA ARG A 335 -24.31 15.31 -17.78
C ARG A 335 -23.01 15.84 -18.39
N THR A 336 -22.99 17.09 -18.86
CA THR A 336 -21.85 17.72 -19.56
C THR A 336 -20.53 17.58 -18.77
N PRO A 337 -20.45 17.88 -17.46
CA PRO A 337 -19.20 17.76 -16.71
C PRO A 337 -18.69 16.32 -16.66
N GLN A 338 -19.58 15.33 -16.52
CA GLN A 338 -19.22 13.92 -16.50
C GLN A 338 -18.70 13.46 -17.86
N ILE A 339 -19.37 13.84 -18.96
CA ILE A 339 -18.99 13.44 -20.32
C ILE A 339 -17.65 14.10 -20.71
N LEU A 340 -17.44 15.38 -20.41
CA LEU A 340 -16.15 16.06 -20.63
C LEU A 340 -15.00 15.39 -19.85
N ASN A 341 -15.23 15.02 -18.58
CA ASN A 341 -14.26 14.27 -17.78
C ASN A 341 -13.98 12.86 -18.35
N CYS A 342 -14.99 12.20 -18.93
CA CYS A 342 -14.80 10.91 -19.59
C CYS A 342 -13.96 11.06 -20.88
N VAL A 343 -14.28 12.03 -21.74
CA VAL A 343 -13.55 12.25 -23.00
C VAL A 343 -12.12 12.69 -22.74
N SER A 344 -11.87 13.66 -21.84
CA SER A 344 -10.51 14.07 -21.47
C SER A 344 -9.72 12.93 -20.81
N GLY A 345 -10.35 12.11 -19.96
CA GLY A 345 -9.73 10.90 -19.40
C GLY A 345 -9.27 9.90 -20.47
N LEU A 346 -10.13 9.61 -21.46
CA LEU A 346 -9.81 8.74 -22.60
C LEU A 346 -8.68 9.32 -23.47
N LEU A 347 -8.73 10.63 -23.77
CA LEU A 347 -7.66 11.33 -24.52
C LEU A 347 -6.34 11.34 -23.74
N ASN A 348 -6.37 11.43 -22.40
CA ASN A 348 -5.18 11.37 -21.57
C ASN A 348 -4.51 9.99 -21.59
N ILE A 349 -5.29 8.91 -21.65
CA ILE A 349 -4.74 7.55 -21.88
C ILE A 349 -4.11 7.46 -23.27
N GLN A 350 -4.78 7.98 -24.31
CA GLN A 350 -4.24 8.00 -25.67
C GLN A 350 -2.94 8.83 -25.77
N ALA A 351 -2.87 9.98 -25.09
CA ALA A 351 -1.65 10.80 -25.00
C ALA A 351 -0.52 10.06 -24.26
N LYS A 352 -0.82 9.41 -23.13
CA LYS A 352 0.14 8.58 -22.37
C LYS A 352 0.76 7.49 -23.26
N PHE A 353 -0.07 6.76 -24.02
CA PHE A 353 0.37 5.75 -24.98
C PHE A 353 1.29 6.36 -26.06
N LEU A 354 0.89 7.47 -26.69
CA LEU A 354 1.68 8.10 -27.75
C LEU A 354 3.04 8.61 -27.24
N ILE A 355 3.08 9.20 -26.03
CA ILE A 355 4.33 9.60 -25.35
C ILE A 355 5.22 8.38 -25.10
N LYS A 356 4.66 7.26 -24.62
CA LYS A 356 5.40 6.00 -24.39
C LYS A 356 5.97 5.40 -25.68
N ARG A 357 5.28 5.59 -26.81
CA ARG A 357 5.73 5.17 -28.15
C ARG A 357 6.64 6.20 -28.86
N GLY A 358 6.92 7.35 -28.23
CA GLY A 358 7.80 8.39 -28.77
C GLY A 358 7.15 9.31 -29.82
N ASP A 359 5.84 9.17 -30.11
CA ASP A 359 5.14 10.05 -31.05
C ASP A 359 4.61 11.30 -30.33
N TYR A 360 5.53 12.23 -30.08
CA TYR A 360 5.22 13.50 -29.42
C TYR A 360 4.36 14.44 -30.27
N GLY A 361 4.32 14.24 -31.60
CA GLY A 361 3.55 15.09 -32.52
C GLY A 361 2.05 14.81 -32.43
N LEU A 362 1.66 13.54 -32.49
CA LEU A 362 0.28 13.13 -32.23
C LEU A 362 -0.08 13.35 -30.76
N ALA A 363 0.81 13.01 -29.82
CA ALA A 363 0.55 13.20 -28.39
C ALA A 363 0.23 14.65 -28.02
N LEU A 364 0.97 15.62 -28.59
CA LEU A 364 0.74 17.04 -28.36
C LEU A 364 -0.65 17.48 -28.86
N SER A 365 -1.09 16.94 -29.99
CA SER A 365 -2.40 17.25 -30.58
C SER A 365 -3.54 16.71 -29.70
N VAL A 366 -3.40 15.47 -29.22
CA VAL A 366 -4.36 14.84 -28.30
C VAL A 366 -4.38 15.55 -26.93
N SER A 367 -3.22 15.91 -26.39
CA SER A 367 -3.11 16.58 -25.08
C SER A 367 -3.70 18.00 -25.10
N LYS A 368 -3.59 18.73 -26.21
CA LYS A 368 -4.26 20.03 -26.39
C LYS A 368 -5.77 19.88 -26.32
N ALA A 369 -6.35 19.00 -27.14
CA ALA A 369 -7.79 18.73 -27.13
C ALA A 369 -8.29 18.28 -25.74
N SER A 370 -7.53 17.42 -25.06
CA SER A 370 -7.84 16.97 -23.69
C SER A 370 -7.85 18.11 -22.66
N THR A 371 -6.95 19.08 -22.82
CA THR A 371 -6.84 20.24 -21.91
C THR A 371 -7.90 21.30 -22.22
N GLU A 372 -8.22 21.52 -23.50
CA GLU A 372 -9.30 22.41 -23.94
C GLU A 372 -10.68 21.94 -23.44
N LEU A 373 -10.89 20.62 -23.31
CA LEU A 373 -12.13 20.03 -22.79
C LEU A 373 -12.23 20.00 -21.25
N ALA A 374 -11.09 19.96 -20.54
CA ALA A 374 -11.05 19.82 -19.08
C ALA A 374 -9.88 20.62 -18.48
N LEU A 375 -10.12 21.91 -18.23
CA LEU A 375 -9.16 22.84 -17.63
C LEU A 375 -8.86 22.53 -16.15
N ASP A 376 -9.75 21.81 -15.48
CA ASP A 376 -9.68 21.33 -14.09
C ASP A 376 -8.95 19.98 -13.95
N SER A 377 -8.58 19.33 -15.06
CA SER A 377 -7.88 18.04 -15.08
C SER A 377 -6.36 18.20 -14.92
N PRO A 378 -5.75 17.79 -13.79
CA PRO A 378 -4.30 17.87 -13.61
C PRO A 378 -3.55 16.94 -14.59
N ALA A 379 -4.17 15.83 -14.99
CA ALA A 379 -3.61 14.88 -15.94
C ALA A 379 -3.51 15.48 -17.36
N SER A 380 -4.50 16.25 -17.79
CA SER A 380 -4.49 16.90 -19.11
C SER A 380 -3.33 17.89 -19.21
N TRP A 381 -3.19 18.78 -18.21
CA TRP A 381 -2.07 19.70 -18.13
C TRP A 381 -0.70 18.99 -18.00
N TYR A 382 -0.61 17.91 -17.22
CA TYR A 382 0.63 17.14 -17.07
C TYR A 382 1.12 16.55 -18.42
N TYR A 383 0.23 15.91 -19.19
CA TYR A 383 0.60 15.36 -20.50
C TYR A 383 0.86 16.45 -21.54
N LEU A 384 0.13 17.57 -21.49
CA LEU A 384 0.40 18.75 -22.34
C LEU A 384 1.79 19.34 -22.06
N ALA A 385 2.13 19.55 -20.79
CA ALA A 385 3.44 20.02 -20.38
C ALA A 385 4.54 19.03 -20.81
N LYS A 386 4.34 17.72 -20.58
CA LYS A 386 5.30 16.68 -21.01
C LYS A 386 5.51 16.68 -22.52
N CYS A 387 4.44 16.81 -23.32
CA CYS A 387 4.56 16.94 -24.77
C CYS A 387 5.41 18.17 -25.16
N TYR A 388 5.18 19.33 -24.56
CA TYR A 388 5.99 20.53 -24.81
C TYR A 388 7.46 20.38 -24.39
N ILE A 389 7.77 19.62 -23.33
CA ILE A 389 9.15 19.29 -22.97
C ILE A 389 9.80 18.45 -24.06
N HIS A 390 9.12 17.41 -24.55
CA HIS A 390 9.64 16.54 -25.61
C HIS A 390 9.71 17.22 -27.00
N THR A 391 8.86 18.20 -27.31
CA THR A 391 8.97 19.02 -28.54
C THR A 391 9.94 20.21 -28.41
N ASN A 392 10.65 20.33 -27.29
CA ASN A 392 11.57 21.43 -26.96
C ASN A 392 10.90 22.82 -26.87
N GLU A 393 9.58 22.89 -26.70
CA GLU A 393 8.80 24.12 -26.53
C GLU A 393 8.76 24.55 -25.05
N TYR A 394 9.92 24.67 -24.41
CA TYR A 394 10.06 24.80 -22.95
C TYR A 394 9.27 25.97 -22.34
N ASN A 395 9.16 27.11 -23.04
CA ASN A 395 8.31 28.23 -22.62
C ASN A 395 6.85 27.81 -22.40
N LYS A 396 6.30 26.98 -23.31
CA LYS A 396 4.93 26.48 -23.22
C LYS A 396 4.79 25.37 -22.18
N ALA A 397 5.82 24.54 -22.00
CA ALA A 397 5.87 23.56 -20.92
C ALA A 397 5.76 24.24 -19.54
N LEU A 398 6.57 25.28 -19.30
CA LEU A 398 6.58 25.98 -18.03
C LEU A 398 5.26 26.74 -17.77
N LEU A 399 4.67 27.34 -18.81
CA LEU A 399 3.31 27.90 -18.76
C LEU A 399 2.26 26.84 -18.41
N ALA A 400 2.30 25.66 -19.03
CA ALA A 400 1.37 24.58 -18.77
C ALA A 400 1.49 24.03 -17.33
N ILE A 401 2.71 23.95 -16.78
CA ILE A 401 2.95 23.60 -15.37
C ILE A 401 2.30 24.63 -14.43
N ASN A 402 2.47 25.93 -14.71
CA ASN A 402 1.86 26.99 -13.90
C ASN A 402 0.33 27.03 -14.00
N SER A 403 -0.24 26.57 -15.11
CA SER A 403 -1.69 26.41 -15.28
C SER A 403 -2.25 25.12 -14.66
N MET A 404 -1.43 24.25 -14.06
CA MET A 404 -1.92 23.03 -13.42
C MET A 404 -2.80 23.37 -12.20
N PRO A 405 -3.99 22.75 -12.05
CA PRO A 405 -4.86 22.95 -10.90
C PRO A 405 -4.18 22.46 -9.61
N ASN A 406 -3.94 23.38 -8.67
CA ASN A 406 -3.28 23.07 -7.40
C ASN A 406 -4.18 22.20 -6.51
N LEU A 407 -3.68 21.02 -6.10
CA LEU A 407 -4.43 20.05 -5.28
C LEU A 407 -3.93 20.00 -3.83
N PRO A 408 -4.79 19.58 -2.88
CA PRO A 408 -4.38 19.32 -1.50
C PRO A 408 -3.17 18.37 -1.39
N THR A 409 -2.21 18.71 -0.52
CA THR A 409 -1.04 17.88 -0.22
C THR A 409 -1.40 16.54 0.44
N VAL A 410 -2.49 16.52 1.23
CA VAL A 410 -2.97 15.36 2.01
C VAL A 410 -4.43 15.11 1.67
N ASP A 411 -4.78 13.83 1.50
CA ASP A 411 -6.15 13.39 1.24
C ASP A 411 -7.07 13.80 2.40
N GLN A 412 -8.21 14.41 2.09
CA GLN A 412 -9.11 14.94 3.11
C GLN A 412 -9.67 13.84 4.03
N ASP A 413 -9.92 12.61 3.52
CA ASP A 413 -10.38 11.50 4.36
C ASP A 413 -9.29 11.02 5.31
N LYS A 414 -8.05 10.85 4.80
CA LYS A 414 -6.89 10.59 5.66
C LYS A 414 -6.74 11.66 6.73
N LYS A 415 -6.92 12.93 6.41
CA LYS A 415 -6.84 14.03 7.38
C LYS A 415 -7.92 13.94 8.45
N MET A 416 -9.16 13.58 8.09
CA MET A 416 -10.25 13.40 9.07
C MET A 416 -10.05 12.19 9.99
N ILE A 417 -9.42 11.12 9.50
CA ILE A 417 -9.14 9.90 10.28
C ILE A 417 -7.87 10.06 11.14
N SER A 418 -6.77 10.53 10.57
CA SER A 418 -5.47 10.68 11.26
C SER A 418 -5.49 11.72 12.39
N THR A 419 -6.42 12.68 12.36
CA THR A 419 -6.62 13.65 13.44
C THR A 419 -7.43 13.11 14.63
N ARG A 420 -7.92 11.86 14.59
CA ARG A 420 -8.64 11.22 15.71
C ARG A 420 -7.65 10.52 16.66
N PRO A 421 -7.37 11.05 17.86
CA PRO A 421 -6.38 10.44 18.76
C PRO A 421 -6.80 9.04 19.20
N THR A 422 -8.10 8.77 19.28
CA THR A 422 -8.71 7.49 19.69
C THR A 422 -8.40 6.31 18.76
N LEU A 423 -7.84 6.55 17.56
CA LEU A 423 -7.39 5.49 16.64
C LEU A 423 -5.89 5.16 16.76
N TYR A 424 -5.14 5.91 17.58
CA TYR A 424 -3.68 5.79 17.71
C TYR A 424 -3.18 5.81 19.17
N ASN A 425 -3.94 6.36 20.12
CA ASN A 425 -3.55 6.54 21.53
C ASN A 425 -3.43 5.24 22.34
N TYR A 426 -3.62 4.07 21.74
CA TYR A 426 -3.29 2.78 22.33
C TYR A 426 -1.88 2.30 21.99
N TYR A 427 -1.20 2.92 21.04
CA TYR A 427 0.11 2.48 20.56
C TYR A 427 1.22 3.46 20.95
N THR A 428 2.26 2.94 21.61
CA THR A 428 3.49 3.68 21.93
C THR A 428 4.65 3.12 21.11
N ARG A 429 5.38 4.00 20.41
CA ARG A 429 6.56 3.60 19.61
C ARG A 429 7.74 3.20 20.51
N PRO A 430 8.58 2.21 20.13
CA PRO A 430 9.77 1.88 20.90
C PRO A 430 10.88 2.93 20.83
N LEU A 431 10.96 3.71 19.73
CA LEU A 431 11.93 4.80 19.53
C LEU A 431 13.38 4.36 19.82
N GLY A 432 13.78 3.22 19.26
CA GLY A 432 15.11 2.63 19.45
C GLY A 432 15.32 1.91 20.79
N SER A 433 14.38 1.97 21.74
CA SER A 433 14.51 1.24 23.00
C SER A 433 14.06 -0.22 22.86
N LYS A 434 14.93 -1.16 23.23
CA LYS A 434 14.54 -2.56 23.43
C LYS A 434 13.80 -2.79 24.73
N ILE A 435 14.12 -2.02 25.78
CA ILE A 435 13.57 -2.20 27.13
C ILE A 435 12.37 -1.27 27.30
N ARG A 436 11.23 -1.84 27.72
CA ARG A 436 9.94 -1.15 27.80
C ARG A 436 9.55 -0.94 29.26
N ASN A 437 10.21 0.04 29.89
CA ASN A 437 9.98 0.39 31.29
C ASN A 437 8.65 1.13 31.53
N ASP A 438 8.05 1.69 30.48
CA ASP A 438 6.87 2.57 30.54
C ASP A 438 5.77 1.98 29.63
N VAL A 439 4.96 1.10 30.21
CA VAL A 439 3.83 0.43 29.54
C VAL A 439 2.56 1.12 30.04
N ASP A 440 1.71 1.63 29.15
CA ASP A 440 0.50 2.42 29.47
C ASP A 440 -0.67 1.53 29.99
N ILE A 441 -0.35 0.56 30.83
CA ILE A 441 -1.29 -0.39 31.45
C ILE A 441 -1.02 -0.50 32.95
N ASP A 442 -2.09 -0.68 33.73
CA ASP A 442 -1.95 -0.95 35.16
C ASP A 442 -1.72 -2.44 35.47
N SER A 443 -1.58 -2.76 36.76
CA SER A 443 -1.31 -4.15 37.20
C SER A 443 -2.54 -5.07 37.05
N ASN A 444 -3.76 -4.56 37.13
CA ASN A 444 -4.98 -5.35 36.89
C ASN A 444 -5.13 -5.62 35.39
N GLU A 445 -4.96 -4.61 34.54
CA GLU A 445 -4.97 -4.74 33.09
C GLU A 445 -3.93 -5.76 32.61
N PHE A 446 -2.71 -5.72 33.17
CA PHE A 446 -1.67 -6.71 32.89
C PHE A 446 -2.06 -8.12 33.37
N ASN A 447 -2.57 -8.26 34.61
CA ASN A 447 -3.00 -9.56 35.13
C ASN A 447 -4.14 -10.18 34.29
N ASN A 448 -5.10 -9.35 33.87
CA ASN A 448 -6.20 -9.76 33.00
C ASN A 448 -5.68 -10.22 31.62
N LEU A 449 -4.76 -9.47 31.01
CA LEU A 449 -4.11 -9.85 29.75
C LEU A 449 -3.30 -11.16 29.88
N VAL A 450 -2.52 -11.34 30.95
CA VAL A 450 -1.79 -12.61 31.20
C VAL A 450 -2.76 -13.77 31.41
N SER A 451 -3.92 -13.53 32.05
CA SER A 451 -4.96 -14.55 32.24
C SER A 451 -5.56 -15.06 30.92
N THR A 452 -5.61 -14.22 29.86
CA THR A 452 -6.05 -14.62 28.51
C THR A 452 -4.90 -15.21 27.68
N MET A 453 -3.65 -14.84 27.97
CA MET A 453 -2.43 -15.30 27.26
C MET A 453 -1.70 -16.47 27.95
N LYS A 454 -2.43 -17.47 28.48
CA LYS A 454 -1.93 -18.58 29.33
C LYS A 454 -0.72 -19.39 28.83
N ASN A 455 -0.34 -19.25 27.56
CA ASN A 455 0.80 -19.94 26.95
C ASN A 455 2.10 -19.10 26.91
N TRP A 456 2.07 -17.87 27.42
CA TRP A 456 3.19 -16.93 27.46
C TRP A 456 3.67 -16.75 28.91
N LYS A 457 4.97 -16.48 29.11
CA LYS A 457 5.47 -16.04 30.42
C LYS A 457 5.26 -14.54 30.60
N ASP A 458 5.06 -14.08 31.83
CA ASP A 458 4.84 -12.67 32.17
C ASP A 458 5.88 -11.72 31.53
N ASP A 459 7.18 -12.07 31.58
CA ASP A 459 8.25 -11.28 30.96
C ASP A 459 8.11 -11.22 29.43
N GLU A 460 7.77 -12.34 28.78
CA GLU A 460 7.55 -12.42 27.33
C GLU A 460 6.31 -11.62 26.91
N VAL A 461 5.28 -11.55 27.78
CA VAL A 461 4.10 -10.70 27.58
C VAL A 461 4.48 -9.21 27.66
N ARG A 462 5.37 -8.81 28.56
CA ARG A 462 5.84 -7.41 28.66
C ARG A 462 6.57 -6.95 27.38
N ASP A 463 7.44 -7.79 26.84
CA ASP A 463 8.25 -7.47 25.65
C ASP A 463 7.39 -7.25 24.39
N ILE A 464 6.20 -7.85 24.30
CA ILE A 464 5.29 -7.70 23.16
C ILE A 464 4.29 -6.54 23.29
N ILE A 465 4.25 -5.80 24.40
CA ILE A 465 3.29 -4.69 24.58
C ILE A 465 3.91 -3.37 24.13
N PHE A 466 3.16 -2.61 23.33
CA PHE A 466 3.55 -1.32 22.77
C PHE A 466 2.56 -0.24 23.23
N GLY A 467 2.65 0.20 24.49
CA GLY A 467 1.63 1.06 25.11
C GLY A 467 0.49 0.21 25.68
N ARG A 468 -0.68 0.20 25.02
CA ARG A 468 -1.88 -0.58 25.38
C ARG A 468 -2.23 -1.69 24.40
N ILE A 469 -1.38 -1.91 23.40
CA ILE A 469 -1.54 -3.01 22.45
C ILE A 469 -0.47 -4.08 22.66
N ALA A 470 -0.91 -5.29 23.00
CA ALA A 470 -0.08 -6.49 22.94
C ALA A 470 0.00 -6.97 21.49
N MET A 471 1.21 -7.20 20.98
CA MET A 471 1.47 -7.67 19.62
C MET A 471 2.22 -9.02 19.63
N PRO A 472 1.55 -10.14 20.00
CA PRO A 472 2.15 -11.47 20.01
C PRO A 472 2.40 -12.02 18.60
N ASN A 473 3.33 -12.95 18.48
CA ASN A 473 3.83 -13.48 17.20
C ASN A 473 4.26 -14.96 17.30
N LYS A 474 3.54 -15.74 18.11
CA LYS A 474 3.88 -17.10 18.57
C LYS A 474 4.18 -18.12 17.47
N SER A 475 3.54 -18.01 16.32
CA SER A 475 3.75 -18.94 15.20
C SER A 475 5.14 -18.81 14.57
N THR A 476 5.85 -17.70 14.77
CA THR A 476 7.10 -17.33 14.08
C THR A 476 7.00 -17.38 12.55
N ASP A 477 5.77 -17.36 12.00
CA ASP A 477 5.49 -17.36 10.56
C ASP A 477 6.15 -16.13 9.92
N GLY A 478 7.19 -16.33 9.10
CA GLY A 478 7.95 -15.22 8.49
C GLY A 478 9.06 -14.62 9.35
N TYR A 479 9.46 -15.27 10.44
CA TYR A 479 10.56 -14.83 11.30
C TYR A 479 11.90 -14.78 10.56
N ILE A 480 12.61 -13.68 10.75
CA ILE A 480 14.05 -13.52 10.47
C ILE A 480 14.62 -12.78 11.68
N ASP A 481 15.68 -13.31 12.28
CA ASP A 481 16.21 -12.89 13.58
C ASP A 481 16.58 -11.39 13.65
N PHE A 482 17.41 -10.91 12.73
CA PHE A 482 17.85 -9.51 12.69
C PHE A 482 16.73 -8.55 12.24
N ILE A 483 15.65 -9.06 11.64
CA ILE A 483 14.46 -8.27 11.33
C ILE A 483 13.59 -8.14 12.58
N TRP A 484 13.19 -9.26 13.19
CA TRP A 484 12.19 -9.28 14.27
C TRP A 484 12.76 -8.80 15.61
N ASP A 485 13.95 -9.29 16.00
CA ASP A 485 14.51 -9.08 17.35
C ASP A 485 15.44 -7.85 17.44
N LYS A 486 15.62 -7.17 16.31
CA LYS A 486 16.33 -5.89 16.20
C LYS A 486 15.43 -4.83 15.55
N SER A 487 15.30 -4.81 14.22
CA SER A 487 14.60 -3.71 13.54
C SER A 487 13.13 -3.55 13.99
N CYS A 488 12.33 -4.60 14.00
CA CYS A 488 10.92 -4.52 14.43
C CYS A 488 10.79 -4.19 15.92
N ALA A 489 11.68 -4.71 16.77
CA ALA A 489 11.70 -4.43 18.20
C ALA A 489 12.04 -2.96 18.52
N GLU A 490 12.99 -2.37 17.78
CA GLU A 490 13.49 -1.00 17.95
C GLU A 490 12.61 0.07 17.26
N ILE A 491 11.95 -0.27 16.15
CA ILE A 491 11.24 0.70 15.28
C ILE A 491 9.71 0.56 15.34
N GLY A 492 9.19 -0.67 15.45
CA GLY A 492 7.75 -0.95 15.41
C GLY A 492 7.12 -0.83 14.00
N PRO A 493 5.78 -0.92 13.87
CA PRO A 493 5.09 -0.71 12.60
C PRO A 493 5.24 0.73 12.08
N ILE A 494 5.59 0.86 10.80
CA ILE A 494 5.81 2.15 10.13
C ILE A 494 4.55 2.53 9.35
N TYR A 495 3.53 2.97 10.11
CA TYR A 495 2.19 3.30 9.63
C TYR A 495 1.77 4.73 10.04
N GLY A 496 0.68 5.22 9.43
CA GLY A 496 0.12 6.55 9.68
C GLY A 496 0.84 7.69 8.94
N PRO A 497 0.44 8.96 9.15
CA PRO A 497 0.89 10.11 8.34
C PRO A 497 2.38 10.47 8.51
N GLN A 498 3.10 9.82 9.42
CA GLN A 498 4.53 10.03 9.65
C GLN A 498 5.40 8.99 8.92
N ALA A 499 4.81 7.98 8.27
CA ALA A 499 5.48 6.86 7.61
C ALA A 499 6.17 7.21 6.26
N CYS A 500 6.61 8.46 6.10
CA CYS A 500 7.37 8.93 4.94
C CYS A 500 8.89 8.79 5.09
N ASN A 501 9.39 8.67 6.33
CA ASN A 501 10.77 8.37 6.71
C ASN A 501 10.85 7.93 8.18
N LEU A 502 12.03 7.47 8.64
CA LEU A 502 12.21 6.99 10.01
C LEU A 502 12.41 8.08 11.07
N ILE A 503 12.41 9.38 10.76
CA ILE A 503 12.65 10.49 11.73
C ILE A 503 11.78 10.34 12.99
N ASN A 504 10.52 9.92 12.83
CA ASN A 504 9.55 9.81 13.92
C ASN A 504 9.48 8.40 14.56
N PHE A 505 10.40 7.49 14.19
CA PHE A 505 10.41 6.09 14.62
C PHE A 505 11.73 5.64 15.27
N VAL A 506 12.84 6.33 15.00
CA VAL A 506 14.15 6.08 15.63
C VAL A 506 14.26 6.71 17.02
N SER A 507 15.42 6.52 17.67
CA SER A 507 15.71 7.20 18.93
C SER A 507 15.90 8.71 18.75
N PRO A 508 15.47 9.56 19.71
CA PRO A 508 15.74 10.99 19.67
C PRO A 508 17.23 11.32 19.57
N GLN A 509 18.09 10.48 20.14
CA GLN A 509 19.55 10.62 20.07
C GLN A 509 20.09 10.40 18.66
N GLU A 510 19.51 9.49 17.87
CA GLU A 510 19.88 9.31 16.47
C GLU A 510 19.48 10.53 15.63
N VAL A 511 18.27 11.08 15.83
CA VAL A 511 17.85 12.34 15.16
C VAL A 511 18.76 13.50 15.54
N GLN A 512 19.14 13.62 16.82
CA GLN A 512 20.07 14.64 17.30
C GLN A 512 21.53 14.46 16.84
N SER A 513 21.88 13.28 16.31
CA SER A 513 23.23 12.99 15.80
C SER A 513 23.46 13.45 14.35
N ILE A 514 22.39 13.76 13.62
CA ILE A 514 22.46 14.27 12.25
C ILE A 514 23.17 15.62 12.25
N GLY A 515 24.25 15.74 11.46
CA GLY A 515 25.05 16.95 11.41
C GLY A 515 24.41 18.07 10.58
N ASP A 516 23.63 17.69 9.56
CA ASP A 516 22.98 18.63 8.64
C ASP A 516 21.52 18.92 9.04
N LEU A 517 21.31 20.11 9.61
CA LEU A 517 19.97 20.59 10.01
C LEU A 517 19.08 20.95 8.81
N ASP A 518 19.65 21.35 7.66
CA ASP A 518 18.89 21.64 6.45
C ASP A 518 18.31 20.32 5.89
N LEU A 519 19.11 19.23 5.89
CA LEU A 519 18.67 17.88 5.51
C LEU A 519 17.51 17.39 6.39
N LEU A 520 17.59 17.58 7.70
CA LEU A 520 16.52 17.21 8.63
C LEU A 520 15.25 18.04 8.37
N ALA A 521 15.39 19.38 8.28
CA ALA A 521 14.27 20.30 8.07
C ALA A 521 13.51 19.99 6.77
N LYS A 522 14.26 19.74 5.69
CA LYS A 522 13.74 19.40 4.36
C LYS A 522 12.95 18.09 4.33
N ASN A 523 13.34 17.11 5.15
CA ASN A 523 12.67 15.81 5.20
C ASN A 523 11.54 15.70 6.24
N THR A 524 11.23 16.76 6.99
CA THR A 524 10.06 16.77 7.89
C THR A 524 8.75 16.46 7.15
N VAL A 525 7.78 15.83 7.83
CA VAL A 525 6.49 15.43 7.27
C VAL A 525 5.77 16.61 6.57
N ALA A 526 5.85 17.81 7.14
CA ALA A 526 5.23 19.01 6.59
C ALA A 526 5.91 19.55 5.30
N LYS A 527 7.14 19.14 5.02
CA LYS A 527 7.92 19.50 3.81
C LYS A 527 7.93 18.40 2.74
N GLN A 528 7.36 17.22 3.02
CA GLN A 528 7.23 16.17 2.02
C GLN A 528 6.25 16.56 0.92
N TYR A 529 6.64 16.34 -0.34
CA TYR A 529 5.77 16.60 -1.49
C TYR A 529 4.56 15.65 -1.47
N GLY A 530 3.36 16.24 -1.58
CA GLY A 530 2.12 15.51 -1.91
C GLY A 530 2.14 15.01 -3.36
N TRP A 531 1.15 14.19 -3.74
CA TRP A 531 1.13 13.54 -5.07
C TRP A 531 1.24 14.55 -6.24
N PHE A 532 0.44 15.62 -6.20
CA PHE A 532 0.45 16.70 -7.19
C PHE A 532 1.84 17.37 -7.30
N GLN A 533 2.43 17.73 -6.17
CA GLN A 533 3.76 18.36 -6.13
C GLN A 533 4.83 17.43 -6.71
N ARG A 534 4.78 16.12 -6.42
CA ARG A 534 5.70 15.13 -7.05
C ARG A 534 5.56 15.12 -8.57
N LYS A 535 4.34 15.26 -9.11
CA LYS A 535 4.11 15.33 -10.57
C LYS A 535 4.65 16.63 -11.19
N ALA A 536 4.48 17.77 -10.53
CA ALA A 536 5.09 19.03 -10.97
C ALA A 536 6.63 18.99 -10.90
N VAL A 537 7.19 18.48 -9.80
CA VAL A 537 8.65 18.27 -9.63
C VAL A 537 9.19 17.32 -10.70
N GLN A 538 8.49 16.24 -11.06
CA GLN A 538 8.90 15.36 -12.17
C GLN A 538 9.06 16.13 -13.50
N LEU A 539 8.15 17.06 -13.84
CA LEU A 539 8.26 17.87 -15.06
C LEU A 539 9.38 18.92 -14.97
N LEU A 540 9.57 19.54 -13.81
CA LEU A 540 10.64 20.53 -13.57
C LEU A 540 12.02 19.87 -13.59
N MET A 541 12.17 18.68 -13.02
CA MET A 541 13.40 17.89 -13.08
C MET A 541 13.68 17.39 -14.51
N GLU A 542 12.65 17.04 -15.29
CA GLU A 542 12.82 16.74 -16.72
C GLU A 542 13.36 17.97 -17.49
N LEU A 543 12.83 19.17 -17.23
CA LEU A 543 13.39 20.42 -17.77
C LEU A 543 14.85 20.63 -17.33
N ILE A 544 15.15 20.48 -16.04
CA ILE A 544 16.52 20.62 -15.50
C ILE A 544 17.48 19.63 -16.16
N SER A 545 17.05 18.40 -16.46
CA SER A 545 17.87 17.41 -17.16
C SER A 545 18.24 17.82 -18.60
N ARG A 546 17.42 18.66 -19.25
CA ARG A 546 17.61 19.12 -20.64
C ARG A 546 18.31 20.46 -20.77
N ILE A 547 18.00 21.43 -19.90
CA ILE A 547 18.51 22.82 -20.00
C ILE A 547 19.33 23.28 -18.78
N GLY A 548 19.45 22.45 -17.74
CA GLY A 548 20.12 22.77 -16.49
C GLY A 548 19.36 23.76 -15.61
N TRP A 549 19.74 23.84 -14.33
CA TRP A 549 19.13 24.74 -13.35
C TRP A 549 19.15 26.22 -13.80
N ASN A 550 20.31 26.71 -14.27
CA ASN A 550 20.46 28.09 -14.74
C ASN A 550 19.63 28.36 -16.01
N GLY A 551 19.45 27.36 -16.88
CA GLY A 551 18.56 27.45 -18.03
C GLY A 551 17.09 27.57 -17.61
N LEU A 552 16.66 26.78 -16.63
CA LEU A 552 15.32 26.86 -16.07
C LEU A 552 15.06 28.20 -15.35
N LEU A 553 16.04 28.76 -14.63
CA LEU A 553 15.92 30.10 -14.04
C LEU A 553 15.81 31.21 -15.10
N LYS A 554 16.58 31.11 -16.20
CA LYS A 554 16.45 32.02 -17.33
C LYS A 554 15.06 31.93 -17.97
N LEU A 555 14.55 30.70 -18.16
CA LEU A 555 13.21 30.41 -18.66
C LEU A 555 12.13 31.03 -17.75
N ARG A 556 12.24 30.87 -16.42
CA ARG A 556 11.36 31.51 -15.43
C ARG A 556 11.36 33.03 -15.60
N GLY A 557 12.53 33.66 -15.72
CA GLY A 557 12.66 35.11 -15.91
C GLY A 557 12.16 35.64 -17.26
N GLU A 558 12.15 34.80 -18.31
CA GLU A 558 11.58 35.15 -19.63
C GLU A 558 10.04 35.06 -19.63
N VAL A 559 9.48 34.03 -18.99
CA VAL A 559 8.05 33.69 -19.05
C VAL A 559 7.22 34.38 -17.95
N PHE A 560 7.79 34.61 -16.77
CA PHE A 560 7.05 35.01 -15.58
C PHE A 560 7.51 36.32 -14.90
N VAL A 561 6.60 36.86 -14.10
CA VAL A 561 6.76 37.94 -13.13
C VAL A 561 6.17 37.47 -11.79
N MET A 562 6.76 37.86 -10.67
CA MET A 562 6.20 37.58 -9.34
C MET A 562 5.02 38.52 -9.03
N GLU A 563 4.07 38.06 -8.22
CA GLU A 563 2.89 38.87 -7.85
C GLU A 563 3.28 40.22 -7.22
N SER A 564 4.34 40.27 -6.39
CA SER A 564 4.87 41.51 -5.81
C SER A 564 5.41 42.47 -6.86
N GLU A 565 6.22 41.99 -7.81
CA GLU A 565 6.78 42.79 -8.92
C GLU A 565 5.67 43.37 -9.81
N PHE A 566 4.62 42.59 -10.07
CA PHE A 566 3.46 43.07 -10.82
C PHE A 566 2.69 44.17 -10.06
N MET A 567 2.55 44.04 -8.74
CA MET A 567 1.89 45.04 -7.89
C MET A 567 2.72 46.33 -7.76
N GLU A 568 4.05 46.22 -7.63
CA GLU A 568 4.98 47.35 -7.61
C GLU A 568 4.94 48.17 -8.92
N HIS A 569 4.74 47.50 -10.07
CA HIS A 569 4.56 48.14 -11.37
C HIS A 569 3.14 48.63 -11.68
N GLY A 570 2.29 48.78 -10.65
CA GLY A 570 0.99 49.45 -10.78
C GLY A 570 -0.22 48.52 -10.94
N GLY A 571 -0.09 47.23 -10.62
CA GLY A 571 -1.17 46.22 -10.67
C GLY A 571 -2.39 46.44 -9.72
N SER A 572 -2.64 47.67 -9.27
CA SER A 572 -3.82 48.02 -8.48
C SER A 572 -5.07 48.07 -9.36
N PRO A 573 -6.25 47.60 -8.90
CA PRO A 573 -7.49 47.57 -9.69
C PRO A 573 -8.03 48.95 -10.13
N ASN A 574 -7.39 50.05 -9.71
CA ASN A 574 -7.76 51.43 -10.04
C ASN A 574 -6.84 52.09 -11.10
N LEU A 575 -5.87 51.36 -11.70
CA LEU A 575 -4.95 51.87 -12.71
C LEU A 575 -5.19 51.24 -14.10
N SER A 576 -4.72 51.91 -15.16
CA SER A 576 -4.96 51.47 -16.53
C SER A 576 -3.86 50.52 -17.04
N ASN A 577 -4.23 49.57 -17.90
CA ASN A 577 -3.29 48.63 -18.58
C ASN A 577 -2.23 49.31 -19.49
N LYS A 578 -2.15 50.65 -19.51
CA LYS A 578 -1.13 51.43 -20.22
C LYS A 578 0.03 51.85 -19.31
N ASP A 579 -0.15 51.83 -18.00
CA ASP A 579 0.82 52.33 -17.02
C ASP A 579 1.84 51.27 -16.60
N ILE A 580 1.54 49.99 -16.86
CA ILE A 580 2.41 48.82 -16.63
C ILE A 580 3.42 48.70 -17.79
N PRO A 581 4.74 48.51 -17.54
CA PRO A 581 5.74 48.29 -18.57
C PRO A 581 5.39 47.13 -19.51
N LYS A 582 5.63 47.29 -20.81
CA LYS A 582 5.31 46.28 -21.84
C LYS A 582 5.94 44.91 -21.52
N GLU A 583 7.18 44.92 -21.06
CA GLU A 583 7.97 43.74 -20.67
C GLU A 583 7.38 42.97 -19.47
N VAL A 584 6.62 43.65 -18.61
CA VAL A 584 5.89 43.04 -17.49
C VAL A 584 4.54 42.51 -17.98
N ARG A 585 3.86 43.25 -18.88
CA ARG A 585 2.54 42.90 -19.41
C ARG A 585 2.54 41.69 -20.36
N GLU A 586 3.67 41.37 -20.98
CA GLU A 586 3.80 40.21 -21.88
C GLU A 586 4.09 38.89 -21.14
N LYS A 587 4.40 38.96 -19.85
CA LYS A 587 4.70 37.81 -18.98
C LYS A 587 3.46 37.37 -18.19
N ARG A 588 3.49 36.15 -17.63
CA ARG A 588 2.44 35.63 -16.74
C ARG A 588 2.85 35.78 -15.27
N ILE A 589 1.87 35.83 -14.37
CA ILE A 589 2.14 35.77 -12.92
C ILE A 589 2.47 34.32 -12.57
N THR A 590 3.56 34.10 -11.83
CA THR A 590 3.86 32.76 -11.29
C THR A 590 2.91 32.42 -10.14
N GLU A 591 2.39 31.21 -10.14
CA GLU A 591 1.65 30.67 -9.01
C GLU A 591 2.55 30.48 -7.80
N ARG A 592 2.07 30.89 -6.61
CA ARG A 592 2.87 30.84 -5.37
C ARG A 592 3.35 29.44 -5.00
N TRP A 593 2.57 28.41 -5.35
CA TRP A 593 2.96 27.01 -5.13
C TRP A 593 4.14 26.59 -6.03
N LEU A 594 4.20 27.10 -7.26
CA LEU A 594 5.28 26.82 -8.20
C LEU A 594 6.56 27.53 -7.77
N ASP A 595 6.49 28.79 -7.34
CA ASP A 595 7.63 29.52 -6.80
C ASP A 595 8.23 28.82 -5.56
N GLN A 596 7.40 28.29 -4.67
CA GLN A 596 7.89 27.47 -3.55
C GLN A 596 8.59 26.19 -4.04
N LEU A 597 8.09 25.53 -5.10
CA LEU A 597 8.76 24.36 -5.69
C LEU A 597 10.12 24.70 -6.30
N PHE A 598 10.31 25.89 -6.89
CA PHE A 598 11.63 26.32 -7.35
C PHE A 598 12.65 26.37 -6.20
N LEU A 599 12.28 26.99 -5.07
CA LEU A 599 13.14 27.02 -3.87
C LEU A 599 13.37 25.61 -3.32
N ASP A 600 12.30 24.83 -3.17
CA ASP A 600 12.33 23.48 -2.63
C ASP A 600 13.19 22.52 -3.49
N ILE A 601 13.23 22.67 -4.82
CA ILE A 601 14.11 21.92 -5.74
C ILE A 601 15.56 22.40 -5.65
N TYR A 602 15.78 23.71 -5.52
CA TYR A 602 17.14 24.25 -5.34
C TYR A 602 17.80 23.70 -4.07
N ASP A 603 17.04 23.64 -2.97
CA ASP A 603 17.52 23.06 -1.71
C ASP A 603 17.83 21.57 -1.85
N ASP A 604 16.97 20.79 -2.52
CA ASP A 604 17.22 19.36 -2.82
C ASP A 604 18.52 19.20 -3.66
N LEU A 605 18.71 20.00 -4.71
CA LEU A 605 19.91 20.00 -5.57
C LEU A 605 21.20 20.47 -4.87
N LYS A 606 21.08 21.32 -3.85
CA LYS A 606 22.20 21.81 -3.03
C LYS A 606 22.63 20.71 -2.04
N LEU A 607 21.68 20.15 -1.30
CA LEU A 607 21.91 19.08 -0.32
C LEU A 607 22.50 17.83 -0.98
N SER A 608 21.99 17.45 -2.15
CA SER A 608 22.42 16.24 -2.86
C SER A 608 23.86 16.30 -3.39
N ARG A 609 24.46 17.51 -3.49
CA ARG A 609 25.85 17.72 -3.93
C ARG A 609 26.85 17.89 -2.80
N GLY A 610 26.44 18.47 -1.66
CA GLY A 610 27.38 18.94 -0.63
C GLY A 610 27.99 17.85 0.27
N LEU A 611 27.43 16.65 0.29
CA LEU A 611 27.71 15.66 1.36
C LEU A 611 28.69 14.54 0.97
N LEU A 612 28.95 14.30 -0.33
CA LEU A 612 29.87 13.25 -0.78
C LEU A 612 31.36 13.66 -0.77
N GLU A 613 31.67 14.93 -0.48
CA GLU A 613 33.07 15.42 -0.48
C GLU A 613 33.83 15.07 0.82
N ASN A 614 33.15 14.61 1.88
CA ASN A 614 33.70 14.54 3.23
C ASN A 614 33.93 13.10 3.74
N ASN A 615 34.93 12.41 3.16
CA ASN A 615 35.23 10.98 3.36
C ASN A 615 35.52 10.51 4.81
N GLU A 616 35.64 11.41 5.79
CA GLU A 616 35.90 11.04 7.20
C GLU A 616 34.65 11.09 8.10
N ALA A 617 33.51 11.54 7.59
CA ALA A 617 32.27 11.67 8.36
C ALA A 617 31.59 10.31 8.61
N LYS A 618 31.14 10.09 9.86
CA LYS A 618 30.36 8.91 10.25
C LYS A 618 28.87 9.27 10.30
N TYR A 619 28.16 8.96 9.22
CA TYR A 619 26.72 9.18 9.10
C TYR A 619 25.91 8.07 9.80
N SER A 620 24.76 8.44 10.37
CA SER A 620 23.81 7.48 10.97
C SER A 620 22.99 6.73 9.90
N GLY A 621 22.28 5.67 10.29
CA GLY A 621 21.39 4.93 9.40
C GLY A 621 20.26 5.81 8.85
N LEU A 622 19.63 6.60 9.72
CA LEU A 622 18.64 7.62 9.33
C LEU A 622 19.25 8.68 8.39
N GLU A 623 20.48 9.13 8.63
CA GLU A 623 21.09 10.18 7.80
C GLU A 623 21.34 9.72 6.35
N TRP A 624 21.76 8.47 6.17
CA TRP A 624 21.84 7.83 4.85
C TRP A 624 20.47 7.68 4.17
N GLU A 625 19.43 7.33 4.91
CA GLU A 625 18.04 7.28 4.42
C GLU A 625 17.61 8.66 3.91
N LEU A 626 17.74 9.71 4.74
CA LEU A 626 17.33 11.06 4.39
C LEU A 626 18.12 11.63 3.20
N LEU A 627 19.42 11.33 3.11
CA LEU A 627 20.25 11.70 1.98
C LEU A 627 19.80 11.00 0.69
N GLY A 628 19.59 9.69 0.74
CA GLY A 628 19.10 8.91 -0.39
C GLY A 628 17.73 9.36 -0.90
N LEU A 629 16.78 9.61 0.01
CA LEU A 629 15.46 10.17 -0.31
C LEU A 629 15.58 11.57 -0.95
N THR A 630 16.56 12.37 -0.55
CA THR A 630 16.82 13.71 -1.10
C THR A 630 17.44 13.63 -2.51
N MET A 631 18.42 12.75 -2.70
CA MET A 631 19.03 12.47 -4.00
C MET A 631 18.02 11.91 -5.02
N LEU A 632 17.04 11.09 -4.61
CA LEU A 632 15.94 10.67 -5.50
C LEU A 632 15.07 11.84 -5.97
N ARG A 633 14.75 12.80 -5.09
CA ARG A 633 14.01 14.01 -5.49
C ARG A 633 14.81 14.86 -6.48
N ALA A 634 16.14 14.88 -6.32
CA ALA A 634 17.10 15.53 -7.21
C ALA A 634 17.49 14.72 -8.47
N TRP A 635 16.89 13.54 -8.71
CA TRP A 635 17.18 12.63 -9.84
C TRP A 635 18.66 12.15 -9.91
N GLN A 636 19.36 12.08 -8.78
CA GLN A 636 20.67 11.42 -8.67
C GLN A 636 20.50 9.95 -8.29
N TRP A 637 20.12 9.13 -9.28
CA TRP A 637 19.67 7.76 -9.06
C TRP A 637 20.75 6.85 -8.45
N ASP A 638 21.96 6.82 -9.02
CA ASP A 638 23.03 5.92 -8.58
C ASP A 638 23.49 6.23 -7.14
N ASP A 639 23.75 7.52 -6.86
CA ASP A 639 24.12 8.01 -5.53
C ASP A 639 23.01 7.73 -4.50
N ALA A 640 21.75 7.95 -4.87
CA ALA A 640 20.61 7.68 -4.01
C ALA A 640 20.50 6.20 -3.65
N ILE A 641 20.66 5.29 -4.63
CA ILE A 641 20.60 3.85 -4.40
C ILE A 641 21.75 3.40 -3.50
N ALA A 642 22.95 3.97 -3.69
CA ALA A 642 24.08 3.72 -2.79
C ALA A 642 23.79 4.17 -1.36
N CYS A 643 23.20 5.35 -1.16
CA CYS A 643 22.80 5.86 0.15
C CYS A 643 21.72 4.98 0.82
N LEU A 644 20.61 4.69 0.10
CA LEU A 644 19.53 3.84 0.58
C LEU A 644 19.99 2.40 0.84
N ARG A 645 20.96 1.88 0.08
CA ARG A 645 21.59 0.58 0.38
C ARG A 645 22.45 0.64 1.65
N THR A 646 23.12 1.76 1.90
CA THR A 646 24.03 1.95 3.03
C THR A 646 23.28 2.13 4.36
N SER A 647 22.12 2.81 4.38
CA SER A 647 21.27 2.92 5.58
C SER A 647 20.92 1.53 6.16
N MET A 648 20.57 0.59 5.28
CA MET A 648 20.18 -0.79 5.61
C MET A 648 21.30 -1.66 6.19
N ILE A 649 22.58 -1.25 6.07
CA ILE A 649 23.71 -2.01 6.63
C ILE A 649 23.70 -1.96 8.17
N THR A 650 23.21 -0.86 8.75
CA THR A 650 23.24 -0.65 10.22
C THR A 650 22.12 -1.40 10.94
N ARG A 651 20.91 -1.36 10.36
CA ARG A 651 19.70 -2.12 10.69
C ARG A 651 18.87 -2.22 9.40
N PHE A 652 17.98 -3.18 9.28
CA PHE A 652 17.00 -3.14 8.18
C PHE A 652 16.16 -1.87 8.29
N ASP A 653 16.15 -1.08 7.22
CA ASP A 653 15.36 0.12 7.04
C ASP A 653 14.25 -0.17 6.00
N TYR A 654 13.02 -0.23 6.50
CA TYR A 654 11.82 -0.47 5.71
C TYR A 654 11.50 0.66 4.72
N ILE A 655 11.84 1.92 5.02
CA ILE A 655 11.59 3.05 4.11
C ILE A 655 12.55 2.97 2.93
N SER A 656 13.86 2.80 3.19
CA SER A 656 14.84 2.58 2.12
C SER A 656 14.50 1.35 1.29
N CYS A 657 14.16 0.23 1.93
CA CYS A 657 13.76 -0.99 1.24
C CYS A 657 12.50 -0.81 0.38
N LYS A 658 11.43 -0.22 0.92
CA LYS A 658 10.19 0.04 0.16
C LYS A 658 10.48 0.96 -1.03
N THR A 659 11.25 2.02 -0.83
CA THR A 659 11.61 3.00 -1.87
C THR A 659 12.39 2.36 -3.02
N LEU A 660 13.35 1.47 -2.72
CA LEU A 660 14.10 0.72 -3.73
C LEU A 660 13.20 -0.27 -4.50
N LEU A 661 12.25 -0.92 -3.82
CA LEU A 661 11.29 -1.81 -4.47
C LEU A 661 10.26 -1.04 -5.33
N ASP A 662 9.80 0.13 -4.88
CA ASP A 662 8.96 1.02 -5.70
C ASP A 662 9.72 1.48 -6.96
N LEU A 663 11.01 1.85 -6.83
CA LEU A 663 11.87 2.21 -7.97
C LEU A 663 12.04 1.05 -8.96
N PHE A 664 12.24 -0.18 -8.46
CA PHE A 664 12.26 -1.38 -9.30
C PHE A 664 10.93 -1.62 -10.02
N MET A 665 9.78 -1.28 -9.41
CA MET A 665 8.48 -1.42 -10.06
C MET A 665 8.22 -0.32 -11.12
N ASP A 666 8.45 0.95 -10.77
CA ASP A 666 8.12 2.12 -11.60
C ASP A 666 9.08 2.34 -12.79
N TYR A 667 10.35 1.96 -12.67
CA TYR A 667 11.36 2.28 -13.69
C TYR A 667 11.36 1.28 -14.84
N ASN A 668 11.00 1.72 -16.05
CA ASN A 668 11.45 1.13 -17.31
C ASN A 668 11.36 2.11 -18.52
N PRO A 669 12.30 3.08 -18.68
CA PRO A 669 12.33 3.97 -19.85
C PRO A 669 13.20 3.46 -21.00
N ASP A 670 14.44 3.03 -20.73
CA ASP A 670 15.47 2.81 -21.78
C ASP A 670 16.26 1.48 -21.65
N GLY A 671 15.72 0.50 -20.91
CA GLY A 671 16.21 -0.89 -20.94
C GLY A 671 17.48 -1.23 -20.14
N GLY A 672 17.94 -0.34 -19.25
CA GLY A 672 18.98 -0.64 -18.26
C GLY A 672 18.40 -1.11 -16.92
N GLU A 673 18.94 -2.19 -16.35
CA GLU A 673 18.64 -2.60 -14.98
C GLU A 673 19.30 -1.63 -13.99
N ILE A 674 18.50 -0.80 -13.29
CA ILE A 674 18.99 0.08 -12.23
C ILE A 674 19.36 -0.69 -10.96
N ILE A 675 18.64 -1.78 -10.65
CA ILE A 675 18.83 -2.57 -9.43
C ILE A 675 18.97 -4.04 -9.82
N ASP A 676 20.06 -4.65 -9.35
CA ASP A 676 20.36 -6.07 -9.53
C ASP A 676 19.26 -6.99 -8.94
N LEU A 677 18.94 -8.07 -9.64
CA LEU A 677 17.84 -8.96 -9.30
C LEU A 677 18.06 -9.76 -8.01
N GLU A 678 19.31 -10.12 -7.68
CA GLU A 678 19.60 -10.80 -6.40
C GLU A 678 19.41 -9.82 -5.23
N PHE A 679 19.83 -8.55 -5.39
CA PHE A 679 19.55 -7.51 -4.38
C PHE A 679 18.05 -7.21 -4.24
N VAL A 680 17.27 -7.16 -5.34
CA VAL A 680 15.79 -7.06 -5.26
C VAL A 680 15.17 -8.26 -4.52
N LEU A 681 15.73 -9.46 -4.70
CA LEU A 681 15.29 -10.67 -3.99
C LEU A 681 15.59 -10.60 -2.49
N GLU A 682 16.77 -10.10 -2.09
CA GLU A 682 17.09 -9.84 -0.67
C GLU A 682 16.11 -8.82 -0.05
N LEU A 683 15.83 -7.72 -0.75
CA LEU A 683 14.92 -6.66 -0.30
C LEU A 683 13.50 -7.18 -0.08
N VAL A 684 12.93 -7.89 -1.05
CA VAL A 684 11.56 -8.39 -0.93
C VAL A 684 11.45 -9.44 0.17
N VAL A 685 12.46 -10.29 0.36
CA VAL A 685 12.51 -11.27 1.47
C VAL A 685 12.50 -10.57 2.84
N GLN A 686 13.35 -9.56 3.04
CA GLN A 686 13.43 -8.83 4.31
C GLN A 686 12.15 -8.03 4.59
N LYS A 687 11.56 -7.42 3.54
CA LYS A 687 10.27 -6.72 3.64
C LYS A 687 9.09 -7.65 3.95
N ILE A 688 9.04 -8.84 3.35
CA ILE A 688 8.04 -9.87 3.66
C ILE A 688 8.07 -10.20 5.15
N SER A 689 9.26 -10.39 5.72
CA SER A 689 9.45 -10.67 7.15
C SER A 689 8.98 -9.50 8.04
N TYR A 690 9.34 -8.26 7.69
CA TYR A 690 8.98 -7.07 8.48
C TYR A 690 7.47 -6.81 8.50
N GLU A 691 6.82 -6.88 7.34
CA GLU A 691 5.36 -6.70 7.24
C GLU A 691 4.60 -7.84 7.93
N LYS A 692 5.13 -9.07 7.86
CA LYS A 692 4.54 -10.23 8.52
C LYS A 692 4.60 -10.13 10.05
N ARG A 693 5.66 -9.54 10.63
CA ARG A 693 5.75 -9.24 12.08
C ARG A 693 4.60 -8.35 12.57
N PHE A 694 4.11 -7.46 11.71
CA PHE A 694 3.02 -6.52 12.00
C PHE A 694 1.72 -6.87 11.27
N TYR A 695 1.48 -8.18 11.15
CA TYR A 695 0.22 -8.82 10.73
C TYR A 695 -0.25 -8.59 9.29
N ASP A 696 0.56 -7.95 8.44
CA ASP A 696 0.28 -7.91 7.01
C ASP A 696 0.69 -9.23 6.37
N SER A 697 -0.33 -10.01 5.96
CA SER A 697 -0.15 -11.25 5.19
C SER A 697 -0.56 -11.10 3.72
N PHE A 698 -1.07 -9.93 3.31
CA PHE A 698 -1.54 -9.68 1.95
C PHE A 698 -0.42 -9.10 1.07
N GLN A 699 0.31 -8.10 1.58
CA GLN A 699 1.58 -7.61 1.04
C GLN A 699 1.59 -7.40 -0.50
N ILE A 700 0.64 -6.62 -1.03
CA ILE A 700 0.39 -6.48 -2.48
C ILE A 700 1.66 -6.05 -3.24
N LEU A 701 2.45 -5.12 -2.70
CA LEU A 701 3.71 -4.69 -3.34
C LEU A 701 4.71 -5.86 -3.46
N ASN A 702 4.84 -6.69 -2.42
CA ASN A 702 5.78 -7.81 -2.43
C ASN A 702 5.32 -8.88 -3.44
N LEU A 703 4.01 -9.13 -3.55
CA LEU A 703 3.44 -9.98 -4.61
C LEU A 703 3.78 -9.44 -6.00
N GLN A 704 3.59 -8.15 -6.27
CA GLN A 704 3.93 -7.53 -7.57
C GLN A 704 5.43 -7.65 -7.90
N VAL A 705 6.31 -7.44 -6.92
CA VAL A 705 7.76 -7.66 -7.09
C VAL A 705 8.06 -9.12 -7.40
N LEU A 706 7.44 -10.07 -6.69
CA LEU A 706 7.59 -11.50 -6.96
C LEU A 706 7.06 -11.88 -8.36
N PHE A 707 5.97 -11.29 -8.85
CA PHE A 707 5.53 -11.46 -10.24
C PHE A 707 6.61 -11.01 -11.23
N LYS A 708 7.18 -9.81 -11.05
CA LYS A 708 8.21 -9.25 -11.93
C LYS A 708 9.52 -10.07 -11.87
N LEU A 709 9.94 -10.55 -10.70
CA LEU A 709 11.07 -11.46 -10.54
C LEU A 709 10.83 -12.82 -11.21
N CYS A 710 9.65 -13.42 -11.01
CA CYS A 710 9.31 -14.73 -11.59
C CYS A 710 9.17 -14.69 -13.11
N ALA A 711 8.79 -13.53 -13.70
CA ALA A 711 8.76 -13.35 -15.15
C ALA A 711 10.17 -13.49 -15.79
N VAL A 712 11.25 -13.20 -15.05
CA VAL A 712 12.64 -13.31 -15.52
C VAL A 712 13.30 -14.60 -15.07
N LEU A 713 13.13 -14.98 -13.80
CA LEU A 713 13.88 -16.07 -13.15
C LEU A 713 13.11 -17.41 -13.06
N ALA A 714 11.82 -17.42 -13.42
CA ALA A 714 10.84 -18.47 -13.15
C ALA A 714 10.62 -18.75 -11.64
N VAL A 715 9.43 -19.28 -11.28
CA VAL A 715 9.03 -19.51 -9.89
C VAL A 715 10.03 -20.41 -9.14
N ASP A 716 10.47 -21.51 -9.74
CA ASP A 716 11.44 -22.42 -9.10
C ASP A 716 12.84 -21.82 -8.98
N GLY A 717 13.21 -20.91 -9.88
CA GLY A 717 14.48 -20.16 -9.83
C GLY A 717 14.49 -19.09 -8.73
N VAL A 718 13.35 -18.47 -8.43
CA VAL A 718 13.16 -17.58 -7.27
C VAL A 718 13.14 -18.38 -5.97
N LYS A 719 12.37 -19.48 -5.89
CA LYS A 719 12.35 -20.37 -4.71
C LYS A 719 13.73 -20.87 -4.31
N SER A 720 14.51 -21.33 -5.30
CA SER A 720 15.85 -21.88 -5.07
C SER A 720 16.82 -20.83 -4.49
N ARG A 721 16.68 -19.56 -4.89
CA ARG A 721 17.48 -18.45 -4.36
C ARG A 721 17.07 -18.05 -2.95
N ILE A 722 15.77 -17.93 -2.68
CA ILE A 722 15.27 -17.63 -1.33
C ILE A 722 15.71 -18.72 -0.33
N ALA A 723 15.70 -19.99 -0.75
CA ALA A 723 16.19 -21.12 0.05
C ALA A 723 17.72 -21.21 0.16
N ALA A 724 18.48 -20.42 -0.59
CA ALA A 724 19.94 -20.32 -0.51
C ALA A 724 20.43 -19.15 0.37
N LEU A 725 19.54 -18.24 0.77
CA LEU A 725 19.85 -17.16 1.71
C LEU A 725 20.19 -17.73 3.10
N SER A 726 21.27 -17.27 3.71
CA SER A 726 21.79 -17.84 4.97
C SER A 726 20.91 -17.64 6.19
N TYR A 727 19.92 -16.74 6.10
CA TYR A 727 19.05 -16.31 7.20
C TYR A 727 17.59 -16.71 7.00
N THR A 728 17.24 -17.47 5.95
CA THR A 728 15.89 -18.00 5.77
C THR A 728 15.75 -19.36 6.43
N ASP A 729 14.62 -19.56 7.12
CA ASP A 729 14.32 -20.81 7.82
C ASP A 729 13.06 -21.48 7.24
N ARG A 730 12.63 -22.58 7.86
CA ARG A 730 11.44 -23.32 7.42
C ARG A 730 10.13 -22.54 7.64
N SER A 731 10.02 -21.70 8.68
CA SER A 731 8.80 -20.93 8.92
C SER A 731 8.65 -19.82 7.87
N PHE A 732 9.74 -19.12 7.55
CA PHE A 732 9.81 -18.12 6.50
C PHE A 732 9.52 -18.71 5.12
N LEU A 733 10.16 -19.84 4.78
CA LEU A 733 9.91 -20.53 3.50
C LEU A 733 8.44 -20.91 3.31
N THR A 734 7.72 -21.24 4.39
CA THR A 734 6.27 -21.54 4.35
C THR A 734 5.42 -20.30 4.03
N VAL A 735 5.88 -19.08 4.33
CA VAL A 735 5.24 -17.83 3.89
C VAL A 735 5.52 -17.60 2.40
N THR A 736 6.78 -17.69 1.96
CA THR A 736 7.12 -17.45 0.56
C THR A 736 6.55 -18.50 -0.39
N ASP A 737 6.47 -19.77 0.00
CA ASP A 737 5.83 -20.82 -0.80
C ASP A 737 4.32 -20.59 -1.02
N ARG A 738 3.63 -19.96 -0.05
CA ARG A 738 2.22 -19.55 -0.23
C ARG A 738 2.12 -18.46 -1.29
N MET A 739 2.93 -17.41 -1.18
CA MET A 739 2.95 -16.28 -2.12
C MET A 739 3.37 -16.72 -3.53
N LEU A 740 4.46 -17.48 -3.64
CA LEU A 740 4.97 -18.00 -4.91
C LEU A 740 4.05 -19.05 -5.51
N GLY A 741 3.30 -19.82 -4.72
CA GLY A 741 2.24 -20.69 -5.21
C GLY A 741 1.06 -19.93 -5.83
N TRP A 742 0.75 -18.73 -5.33
CA TRP A 742 -0.25 -17.85 -5.98
C TRP A 742 0.29 -17.26 -7.28
N VAL A 743 1.54 -16.78 -7.29
CA VAL A 743 2.23 -16.33 -8.51
C VAL A 743 2.19 -17.43 -9.57
N ASP A 744 2.54 -18.67 -9.21
CA ASP A 744 2.55 -19.83 -10.11
C ASP A 744 1.18 -20.08 -10.78
N ILE A 745 0.10 -20.06 -10.00
CA ILE A 745 -1.29 -20.24 -10.48
C ILE A 745 -1.72 -19.07 -11.39
N MET A 746 -1.19 -17.88 -11.15
CA MET A 746 -1.52 -16.67 -11.90
C MET A 746 -0.66 -16.46 -13.16
N THR A 747 0.39 -17.27 -13.38
CA THR A 747 1.30 -17.17 -14.54
C THR A 747 1.34 -18.42 -15.44
N LYS A 748 0.71 -19.53 -15.06
CA LYS A 748 0.79 -20.83 -15.79
C LYS A 748 -0.43 -21.19 -16.65
N GLU A 749 -1.43 -20.31 -16.70
CA GLU A 749 -2.61 -20.38 -17.59
C GLU A 749 -2.73 -19.04 -18.33
#